data_AF-A0A7X3NUD5-F1
#
_entry.id   AF-A0A7X3NUD5-F1
#
_cell.length_a   1.000
_cell.length_b   1.000
_cell.length_c   1.000
_cell.angle_alpha   90.00
_cell.angle_beta   90.00
_cell.angle_gamma   90.00
#
_symmetry.space_group_name_H-M   'P 1'
#
loop_
_entity.id
_entity.type
_entity.pdbx_description
1 polymer ?
#
loop_
_entity_poly.entity_id
_entity_poly.type
_entity_poly.pdbx_seq_one_letter_code
_entity_poly.pdbx_strand_id
1 'polypeptide(L)'
;MKIKEKMCKSFWFQLFLVSVVGILVYNAFAYAEDAEEWMPDPALREAVREKLRIPDGIPIHPTDMAGLNHLIAEHDIQRLKGLEHAVNLRSLVVTRSEVSELTPLAGLENLQLLKLSHNRITDISPLSGLVNLQYLELHDNQIVDISPLAGLIELRDLRIKSNEVMDITPLSGLVNLQYLQLHDNQISDITPLAGLENLQLLKLSGNRITDISPLAGLVNLEELILGGNPITDFTPIYGLVEVAEVTVEIGGIPIDFEILQRLNPADRIVCDIEREPIRPRIENRTYPSIFQVTCAYIINRPELSWSEQIAYDLFSCTAFGAEFFQGPDGLVLRLHEKSREAEGIRKRRPNILFLAGTPIGFHAAGVDEYPEDSPYYFRDKSGNRIIDTRWGTVALLDFRHPDVQKRFIQQAREFSRCGIFDGIAIDKWASTGHGDMPREEHVAAKDRMIQGIRDAVDDDFLILVTTGNDIMPTRHHAEYINGFFMETTEDYEGGYTHAGLAHIENTLSWAEENLREPQINCLAGRGDRNELLDSPRNLQWMRLWTTMSLTHSDGYVVFTMGGGPGHPPHPFEFWPGHADLHAQGIRHGHQNTHYHYDFWDADLGRPVGGDETKAQLYENREGLFIREFTNGWAVYNRSGKEQEIELPQEVSGWSSGVKDKRRHTLADLDG
;
A
#
# COMPACT_ATOMS: atom_id res chain seq x y z
N MET A 1 18.29 102.84 38.02
CA MET A 1 17.69 101.80 38.89
C MET A 1 16.85 100.77 38.13
N LYS A 2 15.93 101.15 37.23
CA LYS A 2 15.03 100.22 36.52
C LYS A 2 15.67 99.17 35.58
N ILE A 3 16.90 99.37 35.08
CA ILE A 3 17.57 98.43 34.16
C ILE A 3 18.25 97.27 34.90
N LYS A 4 18.87 97.53 36.06
CA LYS A 4 19.49 96.49 36.90
C LYS A 4 18.44 95.49 37.43
N GLU A 5 17.24 95.98 37.73
CA GLU A 5 16.14 95.14 38.24
C GLU A 5 15.56 94.21 37.17
N LYS A 6 15.47 94.66 35.91
CA LYS A 6 15.02 93.83 34.78
C LYS A 6 16.05 92.76 34.39
N MET A 7 17.34 93.10 34.35
CA MET A 7 18.39 92.13 34.05
C MET A 7 18.54 91.07 35.14
N CYS A 8 18.41 91.45 36.42
CA CYS A 8 18.47 90.49 37.51
C CYS A 8 17.27 89.52 37.46
N LYS A 9 16.06 90.01 37.22
CA LYS A 9 14.87 89.14 37.06
C LYS A 9 14.98 88.19 35.86
N SER A 10 15.53 88.64 34.72
CA SER A 10 15.74 87.78 33.54
C SER A 10 16.81 86.71 33.77
N PHE A 11 17.90 87.05 34.44
CA PHE A 11 18.98 86.10 34.74
C PHE A 11 18.52 85.04 35.74
N TRP A 12 17.84 85.43 36.82
CA TRP A 12 17.27 84.48 37.79
C TRP A 12 16.13 83.64 37.20
N PHE A 13 15.34 84.18 36.28
CA PHE A 13 14.31 83.42 35.57
C PHE A 13 14.90 82.39 34.59
N GLN A 14 15.99 82.73 33.89
CA GLN A 14 16.72 81.78 33.05
C GLN A 14 17.44 80.71 33.89
N LEU A 15 18.04 81.06 35.03
CA LEU A 15 18.64 80.11 35.96
C LEU A 15 17.58 79.18 36.59
N PHE A 16 16.39 79.70 36.89
CA PHE A 16 15.24 78.94 37.34
C PHE A 16 14.73 77.98 36.25
N LEU A 17 14.63 78.43 34.98
CA LEU A 17 14.26 77.55 33.87
C LEU A 17 15.27 76.43 33.66
N VAL A 18 16.58 76.73 33.69
CA VAL A 18 17.64 75.72 33.51
C VAL A 18 17.67 74.73 34.68
N SER A 19 17.42 75.18 35.92
CA SER A 19 17.32 74.28 37.07
C SER A 19 16.05 73.45 37.07
N VAL A 20 14.90 74.00 36.66
CA VAL A 20 13.64 73.23 36.51
C VAL A 20 13.76 72.21 35.38
N VAL A 21 14.32 72.59 34.23
CA VAL A 21 14.59 71.65 33.12
C VAL A 21 15.65 70.62 33.54
N GLY A 22 16.69 71.02 34.25
CA GLY A 22 17.71 70.11 34.79
C GLY A 22 17.16 69.11 35.81
N ILE A 23 16.24 69.54 36.69
CA ILE A 23 15.53 68.67 37.65
C ILE A 23 14.56 67.74 36.92
N LEU A 24 13.83 68.22 35.92
CA LEU A 24 12.92 67.40 35.11
C LEU A 24 13.67 66.35 34.30
N VAL A 25 14.81 66.71 33.71
CA VAL A 25 15.68 65.78 32.98
C VAL A 25 16.34 64.79 33.93
N TYR A 26 16.91 65.23 35.06
CA TYR A 26 17.52 64.34 36.06
C TYR A 26 16.50 63.36 36.65
N ASN A 27 15.29 63.83 36.98
CA ASN A 27 14.21 62.97 37.44
C ASN A 27 13.78 61.99 36.34
N ALA A 28 13.63 62.43 35.08
CA ALA A 28 13.30 61.51 33.99
C ALA A 28 14.37 60.43 33.76
N PHE A 29 15.66 60.75 33.93
CA PHE A 29 16.76 59.77 33.87
C PHE A 29 16.76 58.81 35.07
N ALA A 30 16.58 59.31 36.29
CA ALA A 30 16.51 58.48 37.50
C ALA A 30 15.29 57.52 37.47
N TYR A 31 14.14 57.98 36.96
CA TYR A 31 12.96 57.12 36.86
C TYR A 31 13.00 56.12 35.70
N ALA A 32 13.80 56.36 34.66
CA ALA A 32 14.03 55.37 33.62
C ALA A 32 14.90 54.20 34.12
N GLU A 33 15.88 54.48 34.99
CA GLU A 33 16.68 53.44 35.68
C GLU A 33 15.79 52.55 36.58
N ASP A 34 14.81 53.15 37.29
CA ASP A 34 13.89 52.39 38.15
C ASP A 34 13.09 51.32 37.38
N ALA A 35 12.60 51.63 36.17
CA ALA A 35 11.83 50.68 35.36
C ALA A 35 12.67 49.53 34.79
N GLU A 36 13.96 49.77 34.51
CA GLU A 36 14.91 48.72 34.09
C GLU A 36 15.20 47.71 35.22
N GLU A 37 15.08 48.11 36.48
CA GLU A 37 15.35 47.21 37.61
C GLU A 37 14.25 46.16 37.81
N TRP A 38 12.98 46.59 37.78
CA TRP A 38 11.84 45.71 38.05
C TRP A 38 11.20 45.11 36.79
N MET A 39 11.34 45.75 35.63
CA MET A 39 10.92 45.22 34.32
C MET A 39 12.07 45.35 33.30
N PRO A 40 13.10 44.48 33.39
CA PRO A 40 14.35 44.63 32.66
C PRO A 40 14.23 44.38 31.16
N ASP A 41 13.21 43.66 30.70
CA ASP A 41 13.04 43.33 29.30
C ASP A 41 12.48 44.52 28.52
N PRO A 42 13.23 45.09 27.56
CA PRO A 42 12.80 46.30 26.87
C PRO A 42 11.62 46.06 25.94
N ALA A 43 11.53 44.88 25.30
CA ALA A 43 10.42 44.54 24.41
C ALA A 43 9.13 44.34 25.21
N LEU A 44 9.21 43.65 26.36
CA LEU A 44 8.08 43.53 27.29
C LEU A 44 7.63 44.91 27.80
N ARG A 45 8.57 45.76 28.19
CA ARG A 45 8.29 47.10 28.71
C ARG A 45 7.57 47.95 27.66
N GLU A 46 7.99 47.87 26.41
CA GLU A 46 7.36 48.58 25.30
C GLU A 46 5.94 48.05 25.04
N ALA A 47 5.75 46.73 25.04
CA ALA A 47 4.43 46.14 24.87
C ALA A 47 3.46 46.55 26.01
N VAL A 48 3.94 46.60 27.25
CA VAL A 48 3.16 47.09 28.40
C VAL A 48 2.83 48.58 28.25
N ARG A 49 3.81 49.39 27.85
CA ARG A 49 3.64 50.83 27.60
C ARG A 49 2.54 51.09 26.58
N GLU A 50 2.63 50.42 25.43
CA GLU A 50 1.65 50.52 24.35
C GLU A 50 0.27 50.12 24.85
N LYS A 51 0.18 48.97 25.53
CA LYS A 51 -1.11 48.43 25.99
C LYS A 51 -1.80 49.32 27.02
N LEU A 52 -1.05 49.90 27.94
CA LEU A 52 -1.55 50.83 28.97
C LEU A 52 -1.67 52.27 28.45
N ARG A 53 -1.24 52.54 27.21
CA ARG A 53 -1.21 53.87 26.58
C ARG A 53 -0.43 54.89 27.41
N ILE A 54 0.69 54.46 27.99
CA ILE A 54 1.59 55.32 28.78
C ILE A 54 2.49 56.08 27.78
N PRO A 55 2.44 57.43 27.72
CA PRO A 55 3.22 58.19 26.74
C PRO A 55 4.73 58.00 26.90
N ASP A 56 5.48 58.10 25.81
CA ASP A 56 6.95 58.02 25.81
C ASP A 56 7.58 59.00 26.81
N GLY A 57 8.60 58.53 27.52
CA GLY A 57 9.28 59.29 28.56
C GLY A 57 8.54 59.36 29.91
N ILE A 58 7.30 58.86 30.00
CA ILE A 58 6.62 58.64 31.29
C ILE A 58 7.02 57.26 31.84
N PRO A 59 7.57 57.16 33.07
CA PRO A 59 7.93 55.89 33.68
C PRO A 59 6.71 54.98 33.88
N ILE A 60 6.89 53.67 33.73
CA ILE A 60 5.87 52.67 34.10
C ILE A 60 6.09 52.34 35.57
N HIS A 61 5.01 52.32 36.36
CA HIS A 61 5.04 51.90 37.76
C HIS A 61 4.37 50.52 37.95
N PRO A 62 4.79 49.72 38.94
CA PRO A 62 4.13 48.45 39.25
C PRO A 62 2.63 48.58 39.50
N THR A 63 2.17 49.71 40.04
CA THR A 63 0.74 49.98 40.25
C THR A 63 -0.05 50.13 38.94
N ASP A 64 0.59 50.54 37.85
CA ASP A 64 -0.05 50.66 36.54
C ASP A 64 -0.44 49.28 35.98
N MET A 65 0.30 48.23 36.38
CA MET A 65 0.06 46.84 35.97
C MET A 65 -1.31 46.33 36.41
N ALA A 66 -1.95 46.95 37.42
CA ALA A 66 -3.33 46.64 37.79
C ALA A 66 -4.34 46.93 36.65
N GLY A 67 -3.99 47.81 35.70
CA GLY A 67 -4.79 48.08 34.50
C GLY A 67 -4.64 47.03 33.39
N LEU A 68 -3.65 46.14 33.50
CA LEU A 68 -3.31 45.18 32.46
C LEU A 68 -4.19 43.93 32.58
N ASN A 69 -5.19 43.81 31.69
CA ASN A 69 -6.08 42.65 31.63
C ASN A 69 -5.75 41.70 30.48
N HIS A 70 -5.10 42.21 29.42
CA HIS A 70 -4.67 41.44 28.27
C HIS A 70 -3.34 42.02 27.76
N LEU A 71 -2.36 41.18 27.45
CA LEU A 71 -1.10 41.61 26.86
C LEU A 71 -0.75 40.69 25.68
N ILE A 72 -0.43 41.30 24.55
CA ILE A 72 0.17 40.64 23.40
C ILE A 72 1.54 41.27 23.24
N ALA A 73 2.58 40.46 23.28
CA ALA A 73 3.95 40.91 23.21
C ALA A 73 4.72 39.84 22.42
N GLU A 74 4.90 40.06 21.12
CA GLU A 74 5.53 39.12 20.20
C GLU A 74 6.94 39.58 19.86
N HIS A 75 7.84 38.60 19.68
CA HIS A 75 9.25 38.79 19.31
C HIS A 75 10.14 39.47 20.37
N ASP A 76 11.41 39.04 20.40
CA ASP A 76 12.50 39.63 21.19
C ASP A 76 12.33 39.69 22.72
N ILE A 77 11.32 39.02 23.28
CA ILE A 77 11.15 38.91 24.73
C ILE A 77 12.04 37.79 25.26
N GLN A 78 12.86 38.10 26.25
CA GLN A 78 13.74 37.14 26.93
C GLN A 78 13.31 36.91 28.37
N ARG A 79 12.70 37.91 29.03
CA ARG A 79 12.34 37.84 30.46
C ARG A 79 10.94 38.38 30.71
N LEU A 80 10.16 37.64 31.51
CA LEU A 80 8.81 38.01 31.93
C LEU A 80 8.76 38.82 33.25
N LYS A 81 9.92 39.12 33.83
CA LYS A 81 10.01 39.84 35.12
C LYS A 81 9.30 41.20 35.02
N GLY A 82 8.46 41.49 36.01
CA GLY A 82 7.55 42.63 36.08
C GLY A 82 6.09 42.22 35.90
N LEU A 83 5.80 41.09 35.22
CA LEU A 83 4.43 40.59 35.05
C LEU A 83 3.80 40.08 36.34
N GLU A 84 4.57 39.76 37.38
CA GLU A 84 4.05 39.39 38.70
C GLU A 84 3.16 40.47 39.33
N HIS A 85 3.26 41.72 38.87
CA HIS A 85 2.43 42.84 39.31
C HIS A 85 1.11 42.97 38.52
N ALA A 86 0.96 42.26 37.41
CA ALA A 86 -0.23 42.27 36.56
C ALA A 86 -1.34 41.38 37.11
N VAL A 87 -1.74 41.57 38.37
CA VAL A 87 -2.63 40.66 39.10
C VAL A 87 -4.03 40.49 38.50
N ASN A 88 -4.44 41.40 37.60
CA ASN A 88 -5.72 41.37 36.88
C ASN A 88 -5.58 40.77 35.46
N LEU A 89 -4.40 40.27 35.08
CA LEU A 89 -4.14 39.74 33.75
C LEU A 89 -4.96 38.47 33.52
N ARG A 90 -5.73 38.48 32.43
CA ARG A 90 -6.57 37.35 31.98
C ARG A 90 -6.05 36.68 30.73
N SER A 91 -5.29 37.41 29.91
CA SER A 91 -4.73 36.91 28.67
C SER A 91 -3.30 37.38 28.48
N LEU A 92 -2.41 36.44 28.22
CA LEU A 92 -1.01 36.71 27.88
C LEU A 92 -0.64 35.95 26.62
N VAL A 93 -0.09 36.67 25.64
CA VAL A 93 0.46 36.11 24.41
C VAL A 93 1.90 36.57 24.30
N VAL A 94 2.83 35.63 24.46
CA VAL A 94 4.28 35.83 24.27
C VAL A 94 4.82 34.69 23.41
N THR A 95 4.71 34.85 22.11
CA THR A 95 5.11 33.82 21.13
C THR A 95 6.35 34.25 20.35
N ARG A 96 7.06 33.27 19.76
CA ARG A 96 8.23 33.51 18.87
C ARG A 96 9.29 34.39 19.54
N SER A 97 9.66 34.01 20.75
CA SER A 97 10.53 34.76 21.67
C SER A 97 11.60 33.81 22.26
N GLU A 98 12.40 34.28 23.22
CA GLU A 98 13.44 33.47 23.87
C GLU A 98 13.16 33.22 25.36
N VAL A 99 11.89 33.25 25.77
CA VAL A 99 11.52 33.04 27.17
C VAL A 99 11.82 31.61 27.59
N SER A 100 12.43 31.46 28.77
CA SER A 100 12.70 30.16 29.41
C SER A 100 12.14 30.08 30.83
N GLU A 101 12.05 31.21 31.51
CA GLU A 101 11.62 31.31 32.91
C GLU A 101 10.19 31.83 33.05
N LEU A 102 9.32 31.04 33.70
CA LEU A 102 7.91 31.37 33.89
C LEU A 102 7.56 31.81 35.32
N THR A 103 8.54 31.89 36.23
CA THR A 103 8.33 32.27 37.65
C THR A 103 7.45 33.53 37.83
N PRO A 104 7.60 34.61 37.03
CA PRO A 104 6.74 35.80 37.13
C PRO A 104 5.24 35.54 36.95
N LEU A 105 4.85 34.41 36.37
CA LEU A 105 3.45 34.05 36.12
C LEU A 105 2.78 33.33 37.30
N ALA A 106 3.54 32.83 38.28
CA ALA A 106 3.06 31.87 39.28
C ALA A 106 1.84 32.33 40.11
N GLY A 107 1.71 33.64 40.34
CA GLY A 107 0.64 34.24 41.14
C GLY A 107 -0.49 34.86 40.31
N LEU A 108 -0.51 34.68 38.98
CA LEU A 108 -1.47 35.33 38.10
C LEU A 108 -2.76 34.51 37.96
N GLU A 109 -3.40 34.21 39.10
CA GLU A 109 -4.54 33.29 39.21
C GLU A 109 -5.75 33.64 38.32
N ASN A 110 -5.86 34.89 37.87
CA ASN A 110 -6.91 35.35 36.96
C ASN A 110 -6.66 35.01 35.48
N LEU A 111 -5.50 34.42 35.13
CA LEU A 111 -5.19 34.02 33.77
C LEU A 111 -6.16 32.96 33.26
N GLN A 112 -6.73 33.22 32.09
CA GLN A 112 -7.66 32.35 31.38
C GLN A 112 -7.09 31.88 30.04
N LEU A 113 -6.23 32.70 29.41
CA LEU A 113 -5.58 32.39 28.14
C LEU A 113 -4.08 32.67 28.23
N LEU A 114 -3.27 31.65 27.98
CA LEU A 114 -1.81 31.75 27.94
C LEU A 114 -1.25 31.14 26.66
N LYS A 115 -0.56 31.95 25.85
CA LYS A 115 0.18 31.51 24.67
C LYS A 115 1.65 31.79 24.83
N LEU A 116 2.45 30.73 24.79
CA LEU A 116 3.90 30.74 24.99
C LEU A 116 4.62 29.87 23.94
N SER A 117 4.03 29.73 22.75
CA SER A 117 4.60 28.94 21.66
C SER A 117 5.89 29.53 21.09
N HIS A 118 6.77 28.66 20.57
CA HIS A 118 8.06 29.02 19.99
C HIS A 118 8.93 29.82 20.98
N ASN A 119 9.24 29.21 22.13
CA ASN A 119 10.12 29.75 23.16
C ASN A 119 11.20 28.70 23.54
N ARG A 120 11.83 28.84 24.70
CA ARG A 120 12.84 27.91 25.23
C ARG A 120 12.43 27.38 26.61
N ILE A 121 11.15 27.13 26.80
CA ILE A 121 10.57 26.69 28.08
C ILE A 121 10.87 25.21 28.28
N THR A 122 11.37 24.89 29.48
CA THR A 122 11.61 23.50 29.94
C THR A 122 10.83 23.18 31.21
N ASP A 123 10.71 24.15 32.12
CA ASP A 123 9.96 24.03 33.37
C ASP A 123 8.65 24.83 33.33
N ILE A 124 7.54 24.13 33.54
CA ILE A 124 6.19 24.72 33.65
C ILE A 124 5.61 24.64 35.06
N SER A 125 6.41 24.31 36.07
CA SER A 125 6.01 24.29 37.49
C SER A 125 5.32 25.58 37.96
N PRO A 126 5.69 26.79 37.48
CA PRO A 126 4.99 28.02 37.84
C PRO A 126 3.53 28.07 37.39
N LEU A 127 3.10 27.23 36.43
CA LEU A 127 1.73 27.22 35.92
C LEU A 127 0.74 26.46 36.83
N SER A 128 1.23 25.69 37.81
CA SER A 128 0.41 24.78 38.63
C SER A 128 -0.72 25.44 39.41
N GLY A 129 -0.57 26.73 39.78
CA GLY A 129 -1.57 27.51 40.50
C GLY A 129 -2.61 28.22 39.61
N LEU A 130 -2.47 28.17 38.29
CA LEU A 130 -3.28 28.95 37.35
C LEU A 130 -4.62 28.26 37.02
N VAL A 131 -5.37 27.90 38.06
CA VAL A 131 -6.55 27.03 38.01
C VAL A 131 -7.70 27.56 37.15
N ASN A 132 -7.69 28.84 36.78
CA ASN A 132 -8.68 29.46 35.90
C ASN A 132 -8.30 29.40 34.40
N LEU A 133 -7.17 28.78 34.03
CA LEU A 133 -6.76 28.64 32.64
C LEU A 133 -7.76 27.78 31.87
N GLN A 134 -8.22 28.32 30.74
CA GLN A 134 -9.13 27.67 29.79
C GLN A 134 -8.41 27.35 28.47
N TYR A 135 -7.40 28.14 28.12
CA TYR A 135 -6.61 27.99 26.90
C TYR A 135 -5.11 28.05 27.23
N LEU A 136 -4.37 27.01 26.89
CA LEU A 136 -2.92 26.94 27.08
C LEU A 136 -2.22 26.44 25.82
N GLU A 137 -1.32 27.26 25.29
CA GLU A 137 -0.52 26.93 24.11
C GLU A 137 0.98 27.02 24.44
N LEU A 138 1.67 25.90 24.30
CA LEU A 138 3.07 25.66 24.65
C LEU A 138 3.84 24.96 23.52
N HIS A 139 3.34 24.97 22.28
CA HIS A 139 3.98 24.25 21.18
C HIS A 139 5.38 24.79 20.84
N ASP A 140 6.24 23.91 20.33
CA ASP A 140 7.62 24.22 19.95
C ASP A 140 8.42 24.81 21.13
N ASN A 141 8.54 24.02 22.19
CA ASN A 141 9.36 24.25 23.38
C ASN A 141 10.19 22.98 23.70
N GLN A 142 10.73 22.85 24.91
CA GLN A 142 11.58 21.74 25.35
C GLN A 142 11.01 21.09 26.63
N ILE A 143 9.68 20.97 26.70
CA ILE A 143 8.97 20.48 27.87
C ILE A 143 8.97 18.95 27.90
N VAL A 144 9.35 18.38 29.05
CA VAL A 144 9.33 16.93 29.30
C VAL A 144 8.24 16.57 30.32
N ASP A 145 8.14 17.33 31.41
CA ASP A 145 7.21 17.08 32.51
C ASP A 145 5.99 18.00 32.44
N ILE A 146 4.81 17.39 32.37
CA ILE A 146 3.52 18.09 32.39
C ILE A 146 2.72 17.86 33.68
N SER A 147 3.33 17.29 34.73
CA SER A 147 2.73 17.13 36.05
C SER A 147 2.12 18.42 36.64
N PRO A 148 2.66 19.63 36.39
CA PRO A 148 2.04 20.87 36.87
C PRO A 148 0.64 21.14 36.30
N LEU A 149 0.24 20.48 35.20
CA LEU A 149 -1.06 20.71 34.56
C LEU A 149 -2.22 19.95 35.23
N ALA A 150 -1.93 18.98 36.11
CA ALA A 150 -2.94 18.04 36.64
C ALA A 150 -4.13 18.71 37.37
N GLY A 151 -3.92 19.91 37.93
CA GLY A 151 -4.94 20.66 38.67
C GLY A 151 -5.72 21.68 37.84
N LEU A 152 -5.39 21.85 36.55
CA LEU A 152 -5.97 22.90 35.69
C LEU A 152 -7.29 22.45 35.06
N ILE A 153 -8.25 22.06 35.90
CA ILE A 153 -9.50 21.39 35.53
C ILE A 153 -10.42 22.22 34.61
N GLU A 154 -10.20 23.53 34.51
CA GLU A 154 -10.95 24.44 33.64
C GLU A 154 -10.43 24.47 32.19
N LEU A 155 -9.31 23.78 31.89
CA LEU A 155 -8.74 23.72 30.55
C LEU A 155 -9.71 23.11 29.53
N ARG A 156 -9.86 23.80 28.40
CA ARG A 156 -10.66 23.38 27.25
C ARG A 156 -9.83 23.19 25.98
N ASP A 157 -8.77 23.99 25.81
CA ASP A 157 -7.84 23.89 24.69
C ASP A 157 -6.41 23.82 25.22
N LEU A 158 -5.73 22.70 24.93
CA LEU A 158 -4.35 22.44 25.33
C LEU A 158 -3.52 22.04 24.12
N ARG A 159 -2.46 22.81 23.85
CA ARG A 159 -1.57 22.59 22.71
C ARG A 159 -0.12 22.49 23.16
N ILE A 160 0.44 21.28 23.13
CA ILE A 160 1.82 20.97 23.55
C ILE A 160 2.55 20.20 22.43
N LYS A 161 2.26 20.54 21.17
CA LYS A 161 2.94 19.99 19.99
C LYS A 161 4.46 20.24 20.05
N SER A 162 5.28 19.35 19.48
CA SER A 162 6.72 19.57 19.26
C SER A 162 7.44 19.84 20.58
N ASN A 163 7.32 18.90 21.49
CA ASN A 163 7.99 18.90 22.79
C ASN A 163 8.61 17.50 23.03
N GLU A 164 9.03 17.21 24.25
CA GLU A 164 9.66 15.94 24.63
C GLU A 164 8.81 15.17 25.64
N VAL A 165 7.49 15.34 25.59
CA VAL A 165 6.55 14.73 26.53
C VAL A 165 6.44 13.22 26.29
N MET A 166 6.52 12.45 27.37
CA MET A 166 6.36 10.99 27.37
C MET A 166 5.16 10.52 28.20
N ASP A 167 4.95 11.14 29.37
CA ASP A 167 3.89 10.78 30.31
C ASP A 167 2.76 11.81 30.26
N ILE A 168 1.55 11.34 29.94
CA ILE A 168 0.34 12.16 29.90
C ILE A 168 -0.67 11.80 31.00
N THR A 169 -0.27 11.03 32.00
CA THR A 169 -1.07 10.76 33.21
C THR A 169 -1.67 12.03 33.83
N PRO A 170 -0.95 13.17 33.91
CA PRO A 170 -1.51 14.41 34.43
C PRO A 170 -2.78 14.91 33.73
N LEU A 171 -3.07 14.46 32.50
CA LEU A 171 -4.24 14.89 31.74
C LEU A 171 -5.53 14.16 32.12
N SER A 172 -5.46 13.04 32.86
CA SER A 172 -6.62 12.15 33.09
C SER A 172 -7.80 12.80 33.80
N GLY A 173 -7.56 13.87 34.56
CA GLY A 173 -8.59 14.61 35.30
C GLY A 173 -9.14 15.84 34.58
N LEU A 174 -8.61 16.19 33.40
CA LEU A 174 -8.96 17.41 32.67
C LEU A 174 -10.21 17.21 31.80
N VAL A 175 -11.30 16.78 32.43
CA VAL A 175 -12.55 16.33 31.78
C VAL A 175 -13.26 17.40 30.94
N ASN A 176 -12.87 18.68 31.08
CA ASN A 176 -13.40 19.79 30.28
C ASN A 176 -12.65 20.02 28.96
N LEU A 177 -11.60 19.25 28.67
CA LEU A 177 -10.84 19.36 27.42
C LEU A 177 -11.73 19.06 26.21
N GLN A 178 -11.65 19.95 25.22
CA GLN A 178 -12.36 19.87 23.93
C GLN A 178 -11.34 19.76 22.78
N TYR A 179 -10.22 20.48 22.89
CA TYR A 179 -9.16 20.50 21.88
C TYR A 179 -7.84 20.09 22.53
N LEU A 180 -7.26 19.00 22.05
CA LEU A 180 -5.99 18.47 22.56
C LEU A 180 -5.01 18.20 21.42
N GLN A 181 -3.89 18.91 21.44
CA GLN A 181 -2.82 18.75 20.46
C GLN A 181 -1.52 18.32 21.14
N LEU A 182 -1.13 17.06 20.88
CA LEU A 182 0.02 16.38 21.47
C LEU A 182 0.94 15.78 20.39
N HIS A 183 0.76 16.16 19.13
CA HIS A 183 1.55 15.65 18.02
C HIS A 183 3.03 16.05 18.11
N ASP A 184 3.90 15.24 17.51
CA ASP A 184 5.36 15.39 17.54
C ASP A 184 5.92 15.40 18.98
N ASN A 185 5.64 14.33 19.73
CA ASN A 185 6.14 14.07 21.09
C ASN A 185 6.69 12.62 21.19
N GLN A 186 6.85 12.07 22.40
CA GLN A 186 7.38 10.73 22.64
C GLN A 186 6.39 9.82 23.39
N ILE A 187 5.09 10.09 23.23
CA ILE A 187 4.00 9.41 23.95
C ILE A 187 3.81 7.99 23.41
N SER A 188 3.57 7.02 24.30
CA SER A 188 3.25 5.64 23.93
C SER A 188 1.98 5.11 24.60
N ASP A 189 1.72 5.55 25.84
CA ASP A 189 0.51 5.22 26.59
C ASP A 189 -0.50 6.37 26.53
N ILE A 190 -1.68 6.07 25.99
CA ILE A 190 -2.81 7.01 25.91
C ILE A 190 -4.01 6.60 26.77
N THR A 191 -3.84 5.65 27.69
CA THR A 191 -4.87 5.29 28.67
C THR A 191 -5.39 6.48 29.49
N PRO A 192 -4.60 7.54 29.82
CA PRO A 192 -5.12 8.72 30.51
C PRO A 192 -6.22 9.47 29.75
N LEU A 193 -6.34 9.26 28.42
CA LEU A 193 -7.33 9.95 27.60
C LEU A 193 -8.73 9.31 27.64
N ALA A 194 -8.87 8.07 28.16
CA ALA A 194 -10.09 7.27 28.03
C ALA A 194 -11.35 7.93 28.61
N GLY A 195 -11.20 8.80 29.61
CA GLY A 195 -12.31 9.49 30.29
C GLY A 195 -12.57 10.92 29.81
N LEU A 196 -11.87 11.40 28.77
CA LEU A 196 -11.99 12.78 28.28
C LEU A 196 -13.12 12.91 27.24
N GLU A 197 -14.34 12.53 27.65
CA GLU A 197 -15.51 12.37 26.76
C GLU A 197 -15.91 13.66 26.02
N ASN A 198 -15.48 14.84 26.48
CA ASN A 198 -15.77 16.12 25.84
C ASN A 198 -14.81 16.48 24.69
N LEU A 199 -13.82 15.64 24.37
CA LEU A 199 -12.89 15.87 23.28
C LEU A 199 -13.62 15.90 21.93
N GLN A 200 -13.38 16.97 21.18
CA GLN A 200 -13.85 17.19 19.82
C GLN A 200 -12.70 17.10 18.82
N LEU A 201 -11.50 17.52 19.20
CA LEU A 201 -10.31 17.45 18.36
C LEU A 201 -9.15 16.83 19.12
N LEU A 202 -8.57 15.78 18.56
CA LEU A 202 -7.42 15.09 19.12
C LEU A 202 -6.34 14.87 18.06
N LYS A 203 -5.17 15.50 18.26
CA LYS A 203 -3.99 15.33 17.41
C LYS A 203 -2.88 14.62 18.16
N LEU A 204 -2.54 13.42 17.71
CA LEU A 204 -1.57 12.51 18.32
C LEU A 204 -0.49 12.06 17.32
N SER A 205 -0.42 12.65 16.13
CA SER A 205 0.56 12.25 15.12
C SER A 205 2.01 12.37 15.58
N GLY A 206 2.93 11.59 14.99
CA GLY A 206 4.36 11.67 15.31
C GLY A 206 4.69 11.27 16.75
N ASN A 207 4.08 10.21 17.26
CA ASN A 207 4.33 9.65 18.60
C ASN A 207 4.74 8.16 18.48
N ARG A 208 4.72 7.41 19.59
CA ARG A 208 5.09 5.99 19.69
C ARG A 208 3.91 5.12 20.13
N ILE A 209 2.69 5.50 19.75
CA ILE A 209 1.44 4.84 20.17
C ILE A 209 1.22 3.56 19.36
N THR A 210 0.92 2.45 20.04
CA THR A 210 0.57 1.17 19.41
C THR A 210 -0.87 0.75 19.69
N ASP A 211 -1.41 1.10 20.87
CA ASP A 211 -2.75 0.73 21.33
C ASP A 211 -3.64 1.97 21.37
N ILE A 212 -4.75 1.93 20.62
CA ILE A 212 -5.75 2.99 20.56
C ILE A 212 -7.09 2.59 21.19
N SER A 213 -7.14 1.48 21.90
CA SER A 213 -8.32 1.06 22.66
C SER A 213 -8.88 2.13 23.62
N PRO A 214 -8.07 3.01 24.25
CA PRO A 214 -8.59 4.09 25.08
C PRO A 214 -9.48 5.09 24.32
N LEU A 215 -9.38 5.18 22.99
CA LEU A 215 -10.14 6.15 22.21
C LEU A 215 -11.58 5.73 21.93
N ALA A 216 -11.92 4.45 22.12
CA ALA A 216 -13.20 3.88 21.68
C ALA A 216 -14.44 4.58 22.28
N GLY A 217 -14.31 5.16 23.47
CA GLY A 217 -15.40 5.86 24.17
C GLY A 217 -15.54 7.35 23.84
N LEU A 218 -14.65 7.93 23.02
CA LEU A 218 -14.61 9.37 22.76
C LEU A 218 -15.59 9.78 21.64
N VAL A 219 -16.87 9.50 21.85
CA VAL A 219 -17.95 9.62 20.85
C VAL A 219 -18.23 11.04 20.36
N ASN A 220 -17.69 12.07 21.03
CA ASN A 220 -17.85 13.47 20.63
C ASN A 220 -16.69 13.98 19.74
N LEU A 221 -15.73 13.11 19.37
CA LEU A 221 -14.66 13.50 18.46
C LEU A 221 -15.24 13.89 17.10
N GLU A 222 -14.77 15.01 16.56
CA GLU A 222 -15.06 15.53 15.22
C GLU A 222 -13.82 15.35 14.31
N GLU A 223 -12.62 15.46 14.88
CA GLU A 223 -11.33 15.32 14.18
C GLU A 223 -10.33 14.50 15.02
N LEU A 224 -9.78 13.44 14.41
CA LEU A 224 -8.76 12.57 15.01
C LEU A 224 -7.58 12.39 14.07
N ILE A 225 -6.38 12.84 14.47
CA ILE A 225 -5.15 12.70 13.67
C ILE A 225 -4.16 11.77 14.38
N LEU A 226 -3.83 10.64 13.75
CA LEU A 226 -3.00 9.56 14.32
C LEU A 226 -1.72 9.25 13.53
N GLY A 227 -1.49 9.91 12.39
CA GLY A 227 -0.35 9.64 11.48
C GLY A 227 1.03 9.56 12.14
N GLY A 228 1.93 8.73 11.62
CA GLY A 228 3.30 8.63 12.17
C GLY A 228 3.39 7.96 13.53
N ASN A 229 2.44 7.07 13.86
CA ASN A 229 2.49 6.16 14.99
C ASN A 229 2.56 4.69 14.51
N PRO A 230 3.18 3.78 15.28
CA PRO A 230 3.24 2.34 14.97
C PRO A 230 1.93 1.57 15.30
N ILE A 231 0.77 2.09 14.86
CA ILE A 231 -0.54 1.47 15.12
C ILE A 231 -0.83 0.39 14.07
N THR A 232 -1.23 -0.80 14.52
CA THR A 232 -1.59 -1.93 13.64
C THR A 232 -3.07 -2.31 13.69
N ASP A 233 -3.78 -1.95 14.76
CA ASP A 233 -5.18 -2.26 14.98
C ASP A 233 -6.01 -0.98 15.11
N PHE A 234 -6.96 -0.80 14.19
CA PHE A 234 -7.87 0.35 14.13
C PHE A 234 -9.30 0.00 14.56
N THR A 235 -9.56 -1.25 14.97
CA THR A 235 -10.90 -1.67 15.42
C THR A 235 -11.50 -0.81 16.52
N PRO A 236 -10.74 -0.27 17.51
CA PRO A 236 -11.38 0.44 18.62
C PRO A 236 -12.11 1.72 18.21
N ILE A 237 -11.73 2.32 17.08
CA ILE A 237 -12.29 3.61 16.64
C ILE A 237 -13.39 3.48 15.58
N TYR A 238 -13.81 2.26 15.21
CA TYR A 238 -14.87 2.05 14.22
C TYR A 238 -16.21 2.65 14.65
N GLY A 239 -16.58 2.44 15.92
CA GLY A 239 -17.81 2.99 16.47
C GLY A 239 -17.83 4.52 16.51
N LEU A 240 -16.68 5.19 16.48
CA LEU A 240 -16.61 6.64 16.39
C LEU A 240 -17.04 7.12 15.00
N VAL A 241 -16.46 6.52 13.95
CA VAL A 241 -16.66 6.94 12.56
C VAL A 241 -18.09 6.64 12.07
N GLU A 242 -18.70 5.55 12.53
CA GLU A 242 -20.07 5.17 12.14
C GLU A 242 -21.14 6.12 12.71
N VAL A 243 -20.88 6.76 13.86
CA VAL A 243 -21.91 7.46 14.64
C VAL A 243 -21.75 8.99 14.62
N ALA A 244 -20.54 9.51 14.39
CA ALA A 244 -20.21 10.91 14.66
C ALA A 244 -19.59 11.73 13.49
N GLU A 245 -19.62 11.26 12.23
CA GLU A 245 -19.00 11.96 11.07
C GLU A 245 -17.52 12.37 11.33
N VAL A 246 -16.80 11.56 12.11
CA VAL A 246 -15.43 11.89 12.54
C VAL A 246 -14.48 11.84 11.35
N THR A 247 -13.74 12.93 11.12
CA THR A 247 -12.62 12.92 10.17
C THR A 247 -11.41 12.29 10.85
N VAL A 248 -11.02 11.10 10.38
CA VAL A 248 -9.79 10.42 10.83
C VAL A 248 -8.70 10.61 9.79
N GLU A 249 -7.53 11.11 10.22
CA GLU A 249 -6.37 11.32 9.35
C GLU A 249 -5.18 10.47 9.79
N ILE A 250 -4.60 9.71 8.85
CA ILE A 250 -3.35 8.96 9.07
C ILE A 250 -2.35 9.36 7.99
N GLY A 251 -1.26 10.00 8.41
CA GLY A 251 -0.16 10.38 7.53
C GLY A 251 -0.51 11.49 6.53
N GLY A 252 -1.39 12.43 6.89
CA GLY A 252 -1.84 13.47 5.96
C GLY A 252 -3.07 13.09 5.13
N ILE A 253 -3.56 11.86 5.25
CA ILE A 253 -4.62 11.31 4.40
C ILE A 253 -5.91 11.18 5.22
N PRO A 254 -6.99 11.89 4.86
CA PRO A 254 -8.32 11.63 5.38
C PRO A 254 -8.74 10.21 4.99
N ILE A 255 -9.09 9.39 5.97
CA ILE A 255 -9.53 8.02 5.75
C ILE A 255 -11.05 8.01 5.61
N ASP A 256 -11.52 7.55 4.44
CA ASP A 256 -12.94 7.26 4.21
C ASP A 256 -13.37 6.04 5.05
N PHE A 257 -14.60 6.08 5.55
CA PHE A 257 -15.28 4.96 6.19
C PHE A 257 -15.23 3.68 5.34
N GLU A 258 -15.27 3.77 4.01
CA GLU A 258 -15.12 2.60 3.14
C GLU A 258 -13.74 1.92 3.30
N ILE A 259 -12.68 2.69 3.56
CA ILE A 259 -11.33 2.18 3.85
C ILE A 259 -11.28 1.55 5.25
N LEU A 260 -11.92 2.14 6.25
CA LEU A 260 -12.02 1.57 7.62
C LEU A 260 -12.93 0.35 7.70
N GLN A 261 -13.94 0.22 6.84
CA GLN A 261 -14.72 -1.01 6.69
C GLN A 261 -13.93 -2.09 5.96
N ARG A 262 -13.18 -1.73 4.91
CA ARG A 262 -12.20 -2.64 4.30
C ARG A 262 -11.18 -3.10 5.33
N LEU A 263 -10.84 -2.23 6.30
CA LEU A 263 -10.26 -2.40 7.65
C LEU A 263 -10.71 -3.60 8.52
N ASN A 264 -11.95 -4.07 8.38
CA ASN A 264 -12.63 -4.87 9.40
C ASN A 264 -12.01 -6.27 9.59
N PRO A 265 -11.34 -6.57 10.73
CA PRO A 265 -10.78 -7.90 10.99
C PRO A 265 -11.82 -9.02 11.05
N ALA A 266 -13.09 -8.72 11.35
CA ALA A 266 -14.14 -9.73 11.49
C ALA A 266 -14.58 -10.36 10.16
N ASP A 267 -14.43 -9.65 9.03
CA ASP A 267 -14.78 -10.13 7.69
C ASP A 267 -13.54 -10.59 6.88
N ARG A 268 -12.36 -10.51 7.50
CA ARG A 268 -11.08 -10.81 6.85
C ARG A 268 -10.61 -12.21 7.22
N ILE A 269 -10.19 -12.96 6.22
CA ILE A 269 -9.35 -14.13 6.45
C ILE A 269 -7.90 -13.62 6.52
N VAL A 270 -7.33 -13.65 7.73
CA VAL A 270 -5.88 -13.53 7.89
C VAL A 270 -5.26 -14.77 7.25
N CYS A 271 -4.22 -14.58 6.45
CA CYS A 271 -3.47 -15.62 5.73
C CYS A 271 -2.96 -16.72 6.68
N ASP A 272 -3.83 -17.67 7.02
CA ASP A 272 -3.59 -18.81 7.90
C ASP A 272 -4.35 -20.05 7.37
N ILE A 273 -4.41 -20.18 6.04
CA ILE A 273 -4.98 -21.36 5.39
C ILE A 273 -3.83 -22.32 5.12
N GLU A 274 -3.99 -23.58 5.55
CA GLU A 274 -3.02 -24.62 5.25
C GLU A 274 -3.02 -24.90 3.74
N ARG A 275 -1.87 -24.73 3.09
CA ARG A 275 -1.70 -25.03 1.66
C ARG A 275 -1.57 -26.54 1.47
N GLU A 276 -2.44 -27.11 0.64
CA GLU A 276 -2.27 -28.50 0.22
C GLU A 276 -1.14 -28.63 -0.82
N PRO A 277 -0.14 -29.49 -0.57
CA PRO A 277 0.97 -29.68 -1.50
C PRO A 277 0.50 -30.15 -2.88
N ILE A 278 1.18 -29.66 -3.90
CA ILE A 278 0.72 -29.80 -5.29
C ILE A 278 0.93 -31.21 -5.83
N ARG A 279 2.08 -31.82 -5.54
CA ARG A 279 2.38 -33.18 -6.01
C ARG A 279 1.33 -34.21 -5.57
N PRO A 280 0.94 -34.31 -4.28
CA PRO A 280 -0.15 -35.19 -3.85
C PRO A 280 -1.49 -34.90 -4.54
N ARG A 281 -1.79 -33.64 -4.85
CA ARG A 281 -3.02 -33.28 -5.59
C ARG A 281 -2.99 -33.82 -7.02
N ILE A 282 -1.84 -33.74 -7.69
CA ILE A 282 -1.66 -34.32 -9.03
C ILE A 282 -1.76 -35.85 -9.00
N GLU A 283 -1.09 -36.51 -8.07
CA GLU A 283 -1.06 -37.97 -7.96
C GLU A 283 -2.43 -38.59 -7.63
N ASN A 284 -3.28 -37.85 -6.92
CA ASN A 284 -4.59 -38.30 -6.46
C ASN A 284 -5.76 -37.76 -7.29
N ARG A 285 -5.49 -37.12 -8.44
CA ARG A 285 -6.54 -36.56 -9.29
C ARG A 285 -7.35 -37.62 -10.02
N THR A 286 -8.64 -37.34 -10.20
CA THR A 286 -9.57 -38.10 -11.06
C THR A 286 -9.87 -37.42 -12.38
N TYR A 287 -9.61 -36.12 -12.50
CA TYR A 287 -9.85 -35.38 -13.74
C TYR A 287 -8.59 -34.62 -14.16
N PRO A 288 -8.42 -34.37 -15.47
CA PRO A 288 -7.54 -33.33 -15.95
C PRO A 288 -7.81 -32.03 -15.21
N SER A 289 -6.73 -31.35 -15.02
CA SER A 289 -6.55 -30.36 -14.00
C SER A 289 -6.82 -28.99 -14.65
N ILE A 290 -7.49 -28.05 -13.97
CA ILE A 290 -7.94 -26.79 -14.60
C ILE A 290 -7.14 -25.60 -14.07
N PHE A 291 -6.72 -24.75 -15.00
CA PHE A 291 -5.90 -23.57 -14.75
C PHE A 291 -6.76 -22.33 -14.65
N GLN A 292 -6.56 -21.53 -13.61
CA GLN A 292 -7.10 -20.18 -13.54
C GLN A 292 -5.98 -19.23 -13.10
N VAL A 293 -5.47 -18.44 -14.05
CA VAL A 293 -4.70 -17.24 -13.73
C VAL A 293 -5.67 -16.10 -13.54
N THR A 294 -5.53 -15.45 -12.41
CA THR A 294 -6.33 -14.29 -12.05
C THR A 294 -5.52 -13.03 -12.30
N CYS A 295 -5.95 -12.24 -13.27
CA CYS A 295 -5.39 -10.92 -13.57
C CYS A 295 -6.32 -9.83 -13.01
N ALA A 296 -5.76 -8.72 -12.53
CA ALA A 296 -6.55 -7.56 -12.14
C ALA A 296 -5.86 -6.22 -12.46
N TYR A 297 -6.69 -5.19 -12.60
CA TYR A 297 -6.31 -3.80 -12.89
C TYR A 297 -5.84 -3.06 -11.63
N ILE A 298 -5.00 -2.03 -11.85
CA ILE A 298 -4.40 -1.18 -10.82
C ILE A 298 -5.36 -0.01 -10.51
N ILE A 299 -5.42 0.41 -9.25
CA ILE A 299 -6.09 1.65 -8.85
C ILE A 299 -4.97 2.61 -8.48
N ASN A 300 -4.76 3.67 -9.26
CA ASN A 300 -3.85 4.74 -8.87
C ASN A 300 -4.29 5.37 -7.54
N ARG A 301 -3.36 5.39 -6.57
CA ARG A 301 -3.54 5.98 -5.24
C ARG A 301 -2.57 7.18 -5.11
N PRO A 302 -2.90 8.33 -5.73
CA PRO A 302 -2.01 9.50 -5.76
C PRO A 302 -1.67 10.05 -4.37
N GLU A 303 -2.43 9.65 -3.34
CA GLU A 303 -2.22 10.00 -1.94
C GLU A 303 -1.07 9.26 -1.25
N LEU A 304 -0.58 8.14 -1.81
CA LEU A 304 0.48 7.33 -1.20
C LEU A 304 1.88 7.84 -1.58
N SER A 305 2.89 7.63 -0.73
CA SER A 305 4.28 7.87 -1.14
C SER A 305 4.72 6.90 -2.24
N TRP A 306 5.76 7.24 -2.99
CA TRP A 306 6.24 6.41 -4.10
C TRP A 306 6.62 4.98 -3.71
N SER A 307 7.24 4.82 -2.54
CA SER A 307 7.60 3.51 -1.99
C SER A 307 6.39 2.69 -1.56
N GLU A 308 5.26 3.35 -1.26
CA GLU A 308 4.00 2.72 -0.87
C GLU A 308 3.17 2.37 -2.11
N GLN A 309 3.04 3.27 -3.09
CA GLN A 309 2.35 3.01 -4.36
C GLN A 309 2.87 1.72 -5.01
N ILE A 310 4.18 1.59 -5.17
CA ILE A 310 4.80 0.36 -5.71
C ILE A 310 4.50 -0.89 -4.89
N ALA A 311 4.30 -0.75 -3.58
CA ALA A 311 3.95 -1.89 -2.72
C ALA A 311 2.51 -2.37 -2.95
N TYR A 312 1.59 -1.48 -3.33
CA TYR A 312 0.21 -1.81 -3.71
C TYR A 312 0.10 -2.25 -5.18
N ASP A 313 0.92 -1.67 -6.06
CA ASP A 313 0.66 -1.69 -7.51
C ASP A 313 1.44 -2.77 -8.27
N LEU A 314 2.49 -3.34 -7.67
CA LEU A 314 3.31 -4.37 -8.31
C LEU A 314 2.58 -5.72 -8.49
N PHE A 315 1.63 -6.05 -7.61
CA PHE A 315 0.84 -7.29 -7.67
C PHE A 315 -0.61 -6.96 -7.30
N SER A 316 -1.48 -6.78 -8.29
CA SER A 316 -2.92 -6.77 -8.06
C SER A 316 -3.51 -8.13 -8.45
N CYS A 317 -3.89 -8.91 -7.44
CA CYS A 317 -4.80 -10.03 -7.60
C CYS A 317 -6.10 -9.66 -6.87
N THR A 318 -7.04 -8.97 -7.53
CA THR A 318 -8.37 -8.71 -6.92
C THR A 318 -9.22 -9.98 -6.85
N ALA A 319 -8.78 -11.07 -7.49
CA ALA A 319 -9.45 -12.35 -7.38
C ALA A 319 -9.34 -12.87 -5.95
N PHE A 320 -10.46 -13.42 -5.48
CA PHE A 320 -10.62 -13.88 -4.10
C PHE A 320 -10.44 -12.77 -3.05
N GLY A 321 -10.43 -11.50 -3.49
CA GLY A 321 -10.35 -10.34 -2.62
C GLY A 321 -9.01 -10.21 -1.89
N ALA A 322 -7.90 -10.55 -2.55
CA ALA A 322 -6.56 -10.34 -2.02
C ALA A 322 -6.17 -8.86 -2.05
N GLU A 323 -5.68 -8.35 -0.93
CA GLU A 323 -5.17 -6.99 -0.76
C GLU A 323 -3.88 -6.98 0.06
N PHE A 324 -2.91 -6.19 -0.38
CA PHE A 324 -1.65 -6.00 0.32
C PHE A 324 -1.67 -4.76 1.19
N PHE A 325 -1.00 -4.80 2.35
CA PHE A 325 -0.82 -3.66 3.22
C PHE A 325 0.61 -3.60 3.77
N GLN A 326 1.10 -2.39 4.01
CA GLN A 326 2.39 -2.20 4.67
C GLN A 326 2.24 -2.41 6.18
N GLY A 327 2.95 -3.40 6.72
CA GLY A 327 3.08 -3.65 8.15
C GLY A 327 4.49 -3.32 8.69
N PRO A 328 4.71 -3.46 10.01
CA PRO A 328 5.99 -3.17 10.67
C PRO A 328 7.17 -4.01 10.11
N ASP A 329 6.90 -5.26 9.73
CA ASP A 329 7.91 -6.23 9.27
C ASP A 329 7.94 -6.42 7.73
N GLY A 330 7.19 -5.60 6.99
CA GLY A 330 7.06 -5.68 5.53
C GLY A 330 5.61 -5.77 5.06
N LEU A 331 5.42 -6.24 3.83
CA LEU A 331 4.08 -6.44 3.26
C LEU A 331 3.34 -7.58 3.98
N VAL A 332 2.03 -7.37 4.18
CA VAL A 332 1.08 -8.34 4.74
C VAL A 332 -0.05 -8.51 3.72
N LEU A 333 -0.35 -9.75 3.36
CA LEU A 333 -1.51 -10.09 2.53
C LEU A 333 -2.75 -10.31 3.40
N ARG A 334 -3.88 -9.74 2.98
CA ARG A 334 -5.19 -9.94 3.57
C ARG A 334 -6.17 -10.42 2.51
N LEU A 335 -7.11 -11.26 2.92
CA LEU A 335 -8.16 -11.77 2.05
C LEU A 335 -9.53 -11.28 2.53
N HIS A 336 -10.36 -10.85 1.59
CA HIS A 336 -11.78 -10.54 1.82
C HIS A 336 -12.67 -11.77 1.65
N GLU A 337 -13.97 -11.62 1.90
CA GLU A 337 -14.95 -12.69 1.89
C GLU A 337 -15.00 -13.51 0.59
N LYS A 338 -14.60 -12.92 -0.56
CA LYS A 338 -14.46 -13.64 -1.85
C LYS A 338 -13.49 -14.83 -1.79
N SER A 339 -12.58 -14.88 -0.82
CA SER A 339 -11.73 -16.05 -0.56
C SER A 339 -12.50 -17.32 -0.22
N ARG A 340 -13.68 -17.19 0.41
CA ARG A 340 -14.58 -18.32 0.66
C ARG A 340 -15.08 -18.97 -0.64
N GLU A 341 -15.18 -18.19 -1.72
CA GLU A 341 -15.50 -18.71 -3.04
C GLU A 341 -14.37 -19.62 -3.56
N ALA A 342 -13.11 -19.21 -3.37
CA ALA A 342 -11.93 -20.00 -3.76
C ALA A 342 -11.94 -21.38 -3.07
N GLU A 343 -12.17 -21.41 -1.76
CA GLU A 343 -12.30 -22.65 -1.00
C GLU A 343 -13.47 -23.50 -1.50
N GLY A 344 -14.62 -22.88 -1.77
CA GLY A 344 -15.80 -23.56 -2.32
C GLY A 344 -15.56 -24.12 -3.73
N ILE A 345 -14.78 -23.43 -4.56
CA ILE A 345 -14.34 -23.93 -5.87
C ILE A 345 -13.39 -25.09 -5.68
N ARG A 346 -12.37 -24.98 -4.82
CA ARG A 346 -11.40 -26.05 -4.54
C ARG A 346 -12.08 -27.30 -3.98
N LYS A 347 -13.09 -27.17 -3.10
CA LYS A 347 -13.91 -28.32 -2.64
C LYS A 347 -14.66 -29.03 -3.77
N ARG A 348 -15.13 -28.29 -4.78
CA ARG A 348 -15.84 -28.84 -5.96
C ARG A 348 -14.87 -29.34 -7.04
N ARG A 349 -13.66 -28.79 -7.08
CA ARG A 349 -12.62 -29.03 -8.07
C ARG A 349 -11.26 -29.13 -7.35
N PRO A 350 -10.97 -30.24 -6.66
CA PRO A 350 -9.78 -30.35 -5.78
C PRO A 350 -8.44 -30.15 -6.49
N ASN A 351 -8.43 -30.34 -7.81
CA ASN A 351 -7.23 -30.23 -8.63
C ASN A 351 -7.12 -28.89 -9.37
N ILE A 352 -7.97 -27.89 -9.09
CA ILE A 352 -7.82 -26.55 -9.67
C ILE A 352 -6.57 -25.86 -9.12
N LEU A 353 -5.81 -25.18 -9.97
CA LEU A 353 -4.69 -24.33 -9.53
C LEU A 353 -5.12 -22.86 -9.49
N PHE A 354 -4.81 -22.20 -8.37
CA PHE A 354 -4.96 -20.75 -8.24
C PHE A 354 -3.58 -20.10 -8.27
N LEU A 355 -3.30 -19.36 -9.35
CA LEU A 355 -2.06 -18.62 -9.51
C LEU A 355 -2.32 -17.12 -9.49
N ALA A 356 -1.54 -16.38 -8.69
CA ALA A 356 -1.55 -14.93 -8.77
C ALA A 356 -0.83 -14.49 -10.06
N GLY A 357 -1.53 -13.77 -10.94
CA GLY A 357 -0.96 -13.23 -12.18
C GLY A 357 -0.15 -11.96 -11.94
N THR A 358 1.04 -11.87 -12.52
CA THR A 358 2.06 -10.86 -12.16
C THR A 358 2.83 -10.38 -13.40
N PRO A 359 2.37 -9.32 -14.08
CA PRO A 359 3.02 -8.88 -15.31
C PRO A 359 4.37 -8.20 -15.04
N ILE A 360 5.43 -8.66 -15.72
CA ILE A 360 6.76 -8.00 -15.78
C ILE A 360 6.78 -6.80 -16.74
N GLY A 361 5.66 -6.46 -17.37
CA GLY A 361 5.63 -5.37 -18.33
C GLY A 361 4.26 -4.75 -18.51
N PHE A 362 3.60 -4.37 -17.41
CA PHE A 362 2.42 -3.50 -17.46
C PHE A 362 2.26 -2.67 -16.18
N HIS A 363 2.08 -1.36 -16.33
CA HIS A 363 1.14 -0.63 -15.49
C HIS A 363 -0.18 -0.50 -16.25
N ALA A 364 -1.24 -0.99 -15.62
CA ALA A 364 -2.64 -0.81 -16.00
C ALA A 364 -3.23 0.43 -15.29
N ALA A 365 -2.53 1.54 -15.43
CA ALA A 365 -2.92 2.87 -15.02
C ALA A 365 -2.43 3.75 -16.18
N GLY A 366 -3.26 4.64 -16.72
CA GLY A 366 -2.87 5.46 -17.88
C GLY A 366 -1.50 6.10 -17.66
N VAL A 367 -0.79 6.42 -18.75
CA VAL A 367 0.50 7.14 -18.74
C VAL A 367 0.52 8.40 -17.84
N ASP A 368 -0.68 8.88 -17.49
CA ASP A 368 -0.99 10.08 -16.72
C ASP A 368 -1.26 9.82 -15.23
N GLU A 369 -1.31 8.58 -14.76
CA GLU A 369 -1.67 8.24 -13.37
C GLU A 369 -0.47 8.32 -12.40
N TYR A 370 0.75 8.05 -12.89
CA TYR A 370 1.97 8.20 -12.10
C TYR A 370 2.82 9.35 -12.63
N PRO A 371 3.28 10.27 -11.75
CA PRO A 371 4.17 11.36 -12.14
C PRO A 371 5.43 10.90 -12.89
N GLU A 372 5.82 11.71 -13.87
CA GLU A 372 6.95 11.45 -14.79
C GLU A 372 8.29 11.24 -14.07
N ASP A 373 8.46 11.77 -12.86
CA ASP A 373 9.71 11.78 -12.10
C ASP A 373 9.92 10.56 -11.19
N SER A 374 9.01 9.58 -11.19
CA SER A 374 9.18 8.33 -10.43
C SER A 374 10.56 7.70 -10.69
N PRO A 375 11.31 7.32 -9.63
CA PRO A 375 12.65 6.75 -9.75
C PRO A 375 12.64 5.29 -10.22
N TYR A 376 11.45 4.68 -10.28
CA TYR A 376 11.26 3.27 -10.55
C TYR A 376 10.96 2.96 -12.01
N TYR A 377 10.81 3.99 -12.84
CA TYR A 377 10.72 3.80 -14.28
C TYR A 377 12.06 3.39 -14.88
N PHE A 378 11.99 2.48 -15.83
CA PHE A 378 13.09 2.22 -16.72
C PHE A 378 13.26 3.40 -17.68
N ARG A 379 14.47 3.96 -17.74
CA ARG A 379 14.78 5.17 -18.50
C ARG A 379 15.83 4.94 -19.56
N ASP A 380 15.70 5.66 -20.67
CA ASP A 380 16.71 5.73 -21.72
C ASP A 380 17.94 6.54 -21.27
N LYS A 381 18.97 6.60 -22.13
CA LYS A 381 20.20 7.36 -21.85
C LYS A 381 20.00 8.87 -21.73
N SER A 382 18.86 9.38 -22.19
CA SER A 382 18.48 10.80 -22.12
C SER A 382 17.63 11.12 -20.88
N GLY A 383 17.31 10.11 -20.06
CA GLY A 383 16.49 10.25 -18.85
C GLY A 383 14.98 10.14 -19.07
N ASN A 384 14.53 9.88 -20.30
CA ASN A 384 13.10 9.69 -20.57
C ASN A 384 12.69 8.28 -20.15
N ARG A 385 11.51 8.12 -19.55
CA ARG A 385 10.97 6.78 -19.32
C ARG A 385 10.73 6.05 -20.64
N ILE A 386 11.00 4.76 -20.66
CA ILE A 386 10.74 3.94 -21.84
C ILE A 386 9.28 3.51 -21.83
N ILE A 387 8.62 3.75 -22.96
CA ILE A 387 7.22 3.41 -23.19
C ILE A 387 7.17 2.24 -24.19
N ASP A 388 6.55 1.13 -23.80
CA ASP A 388 6.18 0.06 -24.73
C ASP A 388 4.85 0.46 -25.39
N THR A 389 4.79 0.46 -26.72
CA THR A 389 3.61 0.88 -27.50
C THR A 389 2.86 -0.29 -28.14
N ARG A 390 3.37 -1.52 -28.02
CA ARG A 390 2.82 -2.71 -28.69
C ARG A 390 1.42 -3.10 -28.21
N TRP A 391 1.04 -2.66 -27.01
CA TRP A 391 -0.18 -3.08 -26.31
C TRP A 391 -0.88 -1.93 -25.54
N GLY A 392 -0.74 -0.70 -26.05
CA GLY A 392 -1.10 0.56 -25.38
C GLY A 392 0.16 1.37 -25.05
N THR A 393 0.05 2.65 -24.68
CA THR A 393 1.20 3.44 -24.17
C THR A 393 1.42 3.09 -22.71
N VAL A 394 2.48 2.34 -22.40
CA VAL A 394 2.77 1.85 -21.04
C VAL A 394 4.22 2.12 -20.66
N ALA A 395 4.45 2.76 -19.50
CA ALA A 395 5.79 2.97 -18.96
C ALA A 395 6.34 1.70 -18.30
N LEU A 396 7.60 1.38 -18.56
CA LEU A 396 8.26 0.18 -18.04
C LEU A 396 8.89 0.43 -16.66
N LEU A 397 8.84 -0.55 -15.76
CA LEU A 397 9.53 -0.51 -14.47
C LEU A 397 10.98 -1.00 -14.59
N ASP A 398 11.86 -0.43 -13.78
CA ASP A 398 13.26 -0.85 -13.68
C ASP A 398 13.43 -1.98 -12.65
N PHE A 399 13.39 -3.23 -13.12
CA PHE A 399 13.65 -4.42 -12.31
C PHE A 399 15.08 -4.51 -11.76
N ARG A 400 16.01 -3.64 -12.18
CA ARG A 400 17.33 -3.56 -11.55
C ARG A 400 17.27 -2.85 -10.21
N HIS A 401 16.20 -2.08 -9.95
CA HIS A 401 16.04 -1.33 -8.71
C HIS A 401 15.84 -2.29 -7.52
N PRO A 402 16.67 -2.24 -6.47
CA PRO A 402 16.59 -3.17 -5.34
C PRO A 402 15.22 -3.18 -4.65
N ASP A 403 14.58 -2.02 -4.51
CA ASP A 403 13.25 -1.95 -3.91
C ASP A 403 12.20 -2.65 -4.77
N VAL A 404 12.25 -2.54 -6.10
CA VAL A 404 11.35 -3.28 -6.99
C VAL A 404 11.56 -4.78 -6.77
N GLN A 405 12.81 -5.27 -6.80
CA GLN A 405 13.11 -6.69 -6.54
C GLN A 405 12.60 -7.16 -5.17
N LYS A 406 12.88 -6.39 -4.12
CA LYS A 406 12.47 -6.70 -2.75
C LYS A 406 10.95 -6.82 -2.62
N ARG A 407 10.18 -5.97 -3.30
CA ARG A 407 8.72 -6.01 -3.26
C ARG A 407 8.16 -7.23 -3.97
N PHE A 408 8.70 -7.58 -5.15
CA PHE A 408 8.36 -8.84 -5.85
C PHE A 408 8.54 -10.06 -4.95
N ILE A 409 9.66 -10.12 -4.24
CA ILE A 409 10.00 -11.21 -3.33
C ILE A 409 9.03 -11.25 -2.14
N GLN A 410 8.74 -10.10 -1.52
CA GLN A 410 7.81 -10.02 -0.39
C GLN A 410 6.39 -10.44 -0.79
N GLN A 411 5.89 -10.02 -1.95
CA GLN A 411 4.53 -10.37 -2.38
C GLN A 411 4.38 -11.86 -2.67
N ALA A 412 5.35 -12.47 -3.36
CA ALA A 412 5.36 -13.90 -3.60
C ALA A 412 5.41 -14.71 -2.28
N ARG A 413 6.20 -14.25 -1.30
CA ARG A 413 6.26 -14.85 0.03
C ARG A 413 4.90 -14.82 0.73
N GLU A 414 4.21 -13.68 0.73
CA GLU A 414 2.90 -13.58 1.38
C GLU A 414 1.83 -14.42 0.68
N PHE A 415 1.85 -14.50 -0.67
CA PHE A 415 0.99 -15.44 -1.41
C PHE A 415 1.27 -16.89 -1.05
N SER A 416 2.54 -17.28 -0.92
CA SER A 416 2.94 -18.63 -0.51
C SER A 416 2.46 -18.98 0.89
N ARG A 417 2.55 -18.03 1.84
CA ARG A 417 2.11 -18.22 3.23
C ARG A 417 0.59 -18.25 3.39
N CYS A 418 -0.13 -17.62 2.46
CA CYS A 418 -1.59 -17.52 2.49
C CYS A 418 -2.31 -18.86 2.35
N GLY A 419 -1.75 -19.79 1.56
CA GLY A 419 -2.29 -21.12 1.31
C GLY A 419 -3.50 -21.23 0.39
N ILE A 420 -4.14 -20.12 0.02
CA ILE A 420 -5.08 -20.09 -1.11
C ILE A 420 -4.34 -20.28 -2.43
N PHE A 421 -3.21 -19.61 -2.61
CA PHE A 421 -2.50 -19.59 -3.88
C PHE A 421 -1.52 -20.75 -3.98
N ASP A 422 -1.51 -21.40 -5.13
CA ASP A 422 -0.60 -22.50 -5.45
C ASP A 422 0.73 -22.00 -6.02
N GLY A 423 0.77 -20.75 -6.46
CA GLY A 423 1.94 -20.14 -7.06
C GLY A 423 1.70 -18.74 -7.61
N ILE A 424 2.73 -18.25 -8.30
CA ILE A 424 2.69 -17.03 -9.10
C ILE A 424 2.89 -17.36 -10.58
N ALA A 425 2.19 -16.63 -11.44
CA ALA A 425 2.40 -16.64 -12.88
C ALA A 425 2.95 -15.28 -13.29
N ILE A 426 4.19 -15.28 -13.77
CA ILE A 426 4.94 -14.07 -14.12
C ILE A 426 4.81 -13.81 -15.61
N ASP A 427 3.95 -12.85 -15.94
CA ASP A 427 3.60 -12.55 -17.33
C ASP A 427 4.67 -11.68 -18.01
N LYS A 428 4.81 -11.79 -19.34
CA LYS A 428 5.83 -11.19 -20.20
C LYS A 428 7.27 -11.54 -19.83
N TRP A 429 7.55 -12.82 -19.57
CA TRP A 429 8.90 -13.31 -19.36
C TRP A 429 9.67 -13.49 -20.69
N ALA A 430 9.78 -12.43 -21.49
CA ALA A 430 10.55 -12.45 -22.72
C ALA A 430 12.08 -12.49 -22.44
N SER A 431 12.81 -13.24 -23.26
CA SER A 431 14.28 -13.34 -23.25
C SER A 431 14.97 -12.19 -24.02
N THR A 432 14.18 -11.43 -24.77
CA THR A 432 14.60 -10.20 -25.45
C THR A 432 14.41 -9.00 -24.51
N GLY A 433 15.39 -8.10 -24.46
CA GLY A 433 15.32 -6.91 -23.60
C GLY A 433 14.20 -5.98 -24.03
N HIS A 434 13.68 -5.19 -23.08
CA HIS A 434 12.78 -4.09 -23.39
C HIS A 434 13.58 -2.77 -23.49
N GLY A 435 13.38 -2.02 -24.58
CA GLY A 435 14.07 -0.75 -24.83
C GLY A 435 15.58 -0.91 -25.03
N ASP A 436 16.35 0.06 -24.54
CA ASP A 436 17.82 0.13 -24.67
C ASP A 436 18.60 -0.66 -23.60
N MET A 437 17.94 -1.48 -22.76
CA MET A 437 18.63 -2.27 -21.73
C MET A 437 19.56 -3.31 -22.37
N PRO A 438 20.84 -3.38 -21.98
CA PRO A 438 21.70 -4.50 -22.37
C PRO A 438 21.09 -5.83 -21.94
N ARG A 439 21.06 -6.82 -22.84
CA ARG A 439 20.48 -8.15 -22.60
C ARG A 439 21.04 -8.81 -21.32
N GLU A 440 22.34 -8.66 -21.07
CA GLU A 440 23.01 -9.24 -19.90
C GLU A 440 22.51 -8.63 -18.58
N GLU A 441 22.32 -7.31 -18.51
CA GLU A 441 21.78 -6.65 -17.32
C GLU A 441 20.34 -7.05 -17.04
N HIS A 442 19.54 -7.19 -18.10
CA HIS A 442 18.15 -7.62 -18.01
C HIS A 442 18.03 -9.05 -17.48
N VAL A 443 18.84 -9.97 -18.03
CA VAL A 443 18.90 -11.36 -17.57
C VAL A 443 19.37 -11.42 -16.12
N ALA A 444 20.45 -10.71 -15.77
CA ALA A 444 20.96 -10.72 -14.40
C ALA A 444 19.97 -10.15 -13.37
N ALA A 445 19.15 -9.15 -13.75
CA ALA A 445 18.10 -8.62 -12.88
C ALA A 445 16.98 -9.64 -12.65
N LYS A 446 16.55 -10.34 -13.71
CA LYS A 446 15.55 -11.42 -13.65
C LYS A 446 16.06 -12.62 -12.86
N ASP A 447 17.33 -13.01 -13.03
CA ASP A 447 17.98 -14.07 -12.25
C ASP A 447 17.91 -13.75 -10.74
N ARG A 448 18.33 -12.56 -10.33
CA ARG A 448 18.28 -12.17 -8.90
C ARG A 448 16.86 -12.17 -8.34
N MET A 449 15.90 -11.70 -9.13
CA MET A 449 14.50 -11.63 -8.70
C MET A 449 13.90 -13.03 -8.56
N ILE A 450 14.08 -13.91 -9.54
CA ILE A 450 13.50 -15.27 -9.51
C ILE A 450 14.17 -16.15 -8.46
N GLN A 451 15.48 -15.99 -8.28
CA GLN A 451 16.22 -16.62 -7.18
C GLN A 451 15.69 -16.15 -5.83
N GLY A 452 15.57 -14.82 -5.64
CA GLY A 452 15.05 -14.26 -4.40
C GLY A 452 13.60 -14.67 -4.10
N ILE A 453 12.75 -14.80 -5.12
CA ILE A 453 11.39 -15.33 -4.94
C ILE A 453 11.48 -16.77 -4.46
N ARG A 454 12.28 -17.62 -5.13
CA ARG A 454 12.42 -19.01 -4.70
C ARG A 454 12.93 -19.12 -3.27
N ASP A 455 13.96 -18.36 -2.91
CA ASP A 455 14.52 -18.40 -1.55
C ASP A 455 13.49 -18.00 -0.47
N ALA A 456 12.40 -17.32 -0.86
CA ALA A 456 11.37 -16.82 0.04
C ALA A 456 10.08 -17.67 0.09
N VAL A 457 9.95 -18.71 -0.73
CA VAL A 457 8.74 -19.56 -0.82
C VAL A 457 9.12 -21.04 -0.66
N ASP A 458 8.14 -21.89 -0.35
CA ASP A 458 8.41 -23.32 -0.20
C ASP A 458 8.74 -23.98 -1.55
N ASP A 459 9.40 -25.14 -1.52
CA ASP A 459 9.85 -25.86 -2.73
C ASP A 459 8.70 -26.24 -3.68
N ASP A 460 7.52 -26.53 -3.15
CA ASP A 460 6.35 -26.90 -3.96
C ASP A 460 5.54 -25.70 -4.46
N PHE A 461 5.89 -24.46 -4.08
CA PHE A 461 5.21 -23.26 -4.56
C PHE A 461 5.55 -23.03 -6.03
N LEU A 462 4.53 -22.89 -6.87
CA LEU A 462 4.75 -22.78 -8.30
C LEU A 462 5.23 -21.39 -8.67
N ILE A 463 6.29 -21.35 -9.47
CA ILE A 463 6.75 -20.14 -10.14
C ILE A 463 6.67 -20.42 -11.63
N LEU A 464 5.67 -19.84 -12.28
CA LEU A 464 5.47 -19.96 -13.72
C LEU A 464 5.88 -18.66 -14.40
N VAL A 465 6.39 -18.76 -15.61
CA VAL A 465 6.75 -17.61 -16.44
C VAL A 465 6.03 -17.69 -17.78
N THR A 466 5.56 -16.55 -18.34
CA THR A 466 4.92 -16.57 -19.67
C THR A 466 5.95 -16.29 -20.77
N THR A 467 5.99 -17.14 -21.79
CA THR A 467 7.06 -17.12 -22.81
C THR A 467 6.58 -16.67 -24.19
N GLY A 468 5.27 -16.56 -24.42
CA GLY A 468 4.71 -16.33 -25.76
C GLY A 468 5.19 -17.41 -26.76
N ASN A 469 5.47 -17.02 -28.00
CA ASN A 469 6.03 -17.91 -29.04
C ASN A 469 7.56 -18.11 -28.96
N ASP A 470 8.25 -17.56 -27.96
CA ASP A 470 9.71 -17.44 -27.95
C ASP A 470 10.40 -18.21 -26.81
N ILE A 471 11.69 -18.46 -27.03
CA ILE A 471 12.52 -19.54 -26.47
C ILE A 471 12.81 -19.37 -24.96
N MET A 472 12.52 -20.47 -24.26
CA MET A 472 13.16 -21.03 -23.05
C MET A 472 13.73 -20.03 -22.05
N PRO A 473 13.28 -20.08 -20.77
CA PRO A 473 14.05 -19.53 -19.66
C PRO A 473 15.52 -19.95 -19.80
N THR A 474 16.47 -19.06 -19.52
CA THR A 474 17.88 -19.44 -19.53
C THR A 474 18.08 -20.65 -18.61
N ARG A 475 19.10 -21.47 -18.85
CA ARG A 475 19.39 -22.61 -17.96
C ARG A 475 19.51 -22.18 -16.48
N HIS A 476 19.95 -20.95 -16.24
CA HIS A 476 19.98 -20.33 -14.91
C HIS A 476 18.57 -20.05 -14.36
N HIS A 477 17.64 -19.48 -15.16
CA HIS A 477 16.25 -19.32 -14.72
C HIS A 477 15.55 -20.66 -14.46
N ALA A 478 15.85 -21.69 -15.27
CA ALA A 478 15.24 -23.03 -15.15
C ALA A 478 15.46 -23.65 -13.77
N GLU A 479 16.62 -23.36 -13.15
CA GLU A 479 16.92 -23.78 -11.79
C GLU A 479 15.91 -23.26 -10.79
N TYR A 480 15.17 -22.16 -11.06
CA TYR A 480 14.28 -21.41 -10.16
C TYR A 480 12.76 -21.49 -10.47
N ILE A 481 12.33 -22.18 -11.51
CA ILE A 481 10.93 -22.13 -11.98
C ILE A 481 10.33 -23.53 -12.21
N ASN A 482 9.06 -23.68 -11.86
CA ASN A 482 8.34 -24.97 -11.94
C ASN A 482 7.59 -25.15 -13.25
N GLY A 483 7.54 -24.14 -14.11
CA GLY A 483 6.69 -24.22 -15.27
C GLY A 483 6.70 -22.96 -16.11
N PHE A 484 5.95 -23.02 -17.19
CA PHE A 484 5.65 -21.86 -18.01
C PHE A 484 4.19 -21.86 -18.45
N PHE A 485 3.74 -20.67 -18.87
CA PHE A 485 2.46 -20.49 -19.53
C PHE A 485 2.70 -19.93 -20.94
N MET A 486 2.47 -20.74 -21.95
CA MET A 486 2.76 -20.39 -23.34
C MET A 486 1.52 -19.88 -24.04
N GLU A 487 1.48 -18.58 -24.29
CA GLU A 487 0.49 -17.94 -25.16
C GLU A 487 0.86 -18.17 -26.61
N THR A 488 0.29 -19.22 -27.22
CA THR A 488 0.63 -19.56 -28.59
C THR A 488 -0.04 -18.56 -29.55
N THR A 489 0.73 -18.06 -30.52
CA THR A 489 0.22 -17.23 -31.60
C THR A 489 0.25 -17.98 -32.92
N GLU A 490 -0.85 -17.88 -33.67
CA GLU A 490 -1.03 -18.48 -34.99
C GLU A 490 0.06 -17.99 -35.96
N ASP A 491 0.52 -18.87 -36.85
CA ASP A 491 1.55 -18.55 -37.83
C ASP A 491 0.99 -17.74 -39.02
N TYR A 492 -0.30 -17.92 -39.33
CA TYR A 492 -1.00 -17.25 -40.43
C TYR A 492 -2.52 -17.24 -40.21
N GLU A 493 -3.28 -16.63 -41.14
CA GLU A 493 -4.74 -16.62 -41.11
C GLU A 493 -5.32 -18.05 -41.15
N GLY A 494 -5.78 -18.54 -39.99
CA GLY A 494 -6.48 -19.82 -39.85
C GLY A 494 -5.69 -20.96 -39.18
N GLY A 495 -4.53 -20.69 -38.57
CA GLY A 495 -3.93 -21.66 -37.65
C GLY A 495 -2.39 -21.72 -37.67
N TYR A 496 -1.87 -22.92 -37.46
CA TYR A 496 -0.45 -23.18 -37.21
C TYR A 496 0.18 -24.03 -38.32
N THR A 497 1.43 -23.72 -38.65
CA THR A 497 2.26 -24.52 -39.54
C THR A 497 2.88 -25.70 -38.80
N HIS A 498 3.30 -26.73 -39.54
CA HIS A 498 4.06 -27.86 -38.96
C HIS A 498 5.31 -27.37 -38.21
N ALA A 499 6.03 -26.40 -38.76
CA ALA A 499 7.22 -25.81 -38.13
C ALA A 499 6.90 -25.07 -36.81
N GLY A 500 5.80 -24.32 -36.77
CA GLY A 500 5.33 -23.63 -35.56
C GLY A 500 4.95 -24.61 -34.45
N LEU A 501 4.22 -25.69 -34.80
CA LEU A 501 3.87 -26.74 -33.85
C LEU A 501 5.12 -27.49 -33.34
N ALA A 502 6.07 -27.81 -34.22
CA ALA A 502 7.34 -28.40 -33.82
C ALA A 502 8.15 -27.48 -32.88
N HIS A 503 8.07 -26.17 -33.06
CA HIS A 503 8.73 -25.21 -32.17
C HIS A 503 8.13 -25.21 -30.76
N ILE A 504 6.79 -25.20 -30.67
CA ILE A 504 6.07 -25.26 -29.40
C ILE A 504 6.41 -26.56 -28.66
N GLU A 505 6.40 -27.67 -29.37
CA GLU A 505 6.68 -28.98 -28.76
C GLU A 505 8.14 -29.11 -28.30
N ASN A 506 9.11 -28.68 -29.09
CA ASN A 506 10.51 -28.63 -28.64
C ASN A 506 10.69 -27.80 -27.37
N THR A 507 9.85 -26.79 -27.16
CA THR A 507 9.86 -25.98 -25.93
C THR A 507 9.30 -26.75 -24.74
N LEU A 508 8.24 -27.55 -24.96
CA LEU A 508 7.68 -28.44 -23.94
C LEU A 508 8.71 -29.50 -23.53
N SER A 509 9.32 -30.22 -24.48
CA SER A 509 10.33 -31.25 -24.16
C SER A 509 11.54 -30.67 -23.43
N TRP A 510 12.00 -29.48 -23.83
CA TRP A 510 13.08 -28.83 -23.09
C TRP A 510 12.69 -28.53 -21.64
N ALA A 511 11.44 -28.12 -21.40
CA ALA A 511 11.00 -27.83 -20.05
C ALA A 511 10.93 -29.10 -19.19
N GLU A 512 10.49 -30.22 -19.75
CA GLU A 512 10.54 -31.53 -19.08
C GLU A 512 11.96 -31.88 -18.63
N GLU A 513 12.96 -31.61 -19.48
CA GLU A 513 14.36 -31.91 -19.20
C GLU A 513 15.03 -30.95 -18.20
N ASN A 514 14.57 -29.69 -18.12
CA ASN A 514 15.33 -28.62 -17.47
C ASN A 514 14.63 -27.96 -16.28
N LEU A 515 13.30 -28.02 -16.18
CA LEU A 515 12.58 -27.39 -15.08
C LEU A 515 12.60 -28.24 -13.82
N ARG A 516 12.38 -27.57 -12.69
CA ARG A 516 12.26 -28.24 -11.38
C ARG A 516 10.87 -28.81 -11.17
N GLU A 517 10.86 -29.85 -10.36
CA GLU A 517 9.67 -30.51 -9.83
C GLU A 517 8.99 -29.68 -8.72
N PRO A 518 7.65 -29.70 -8.56
CA PRO A 518 6.68 -30.26 -9.51
C PRO A 518 6.64 -29.46 -10.82
N GLN A 519 6.69 -30.13 -11.96
CA GLN A 519 6.68 -29.48 -13.27
C GLN A 519 5.24 -29.24 -13.77
N ILE A 520 4.89 -27.98 -14.09
CA ILE A 520 3.57 -27.61 -14.62
C ILE A 520 3.71 -26.67 -15.81
N ASN A 521 3.57 -27.22 -17.01
CA ASN A 521 3.51 -26.45 -18.24
C ASN A 521 2.06 -26.27 -18.69
N CYS A 522 1.73 -25.05 -19.10
CA CYS A 522 0.41 -24.68 -19.61
C CYS A 522 0.54 -24.17 -21.05
N LEU A 523 -0.34 -24.67 -21.93
CA LEU A 523 -0.48 -24.18 -23.29
C LEU A 523 -1.78 -23.41 -23.41
N ALA A 524 -1.71 -22.16 -23.88
CA ALA A 524 -2.85 -21.34 -24.26
C ALA A 524 -2.97 -21.31 -25.78
N GLY A 525 -3.55 -22.40 -26.31
CA GLY A 525 -3.83 -22.60 -27.73
C GLY A 525 -4.83 -21.59 -28.29
N ARG A 526 -4.77 -21.34 -29.61
CA ARG A 526 -5.78 -20.56 -30.34
C ARG A 526 -6.49 -21.40 -31.41
N GLY A 527 -7.79 -21.19 -31.54
CA GLY A 527 -8.60 -21.68 -32.67
C GLY A 527 -8.79 -20.61 -33.74
N ASP A 528 -9.42 -20.98 -34.85
CA ASP A 528 -9.81 -20.05 -35.90
C ASP A 528 -10.91 -19.12 -35.40
N ARG A 529 -10.55 -17.84 -35.25
CA ARG A 529 -11.40 -16.75 -34.76
C ARG A 529 -12.60 -16.46 -35.65
N ASN A 530 -12.56 -16.92 -36.90
CA ASN A 530 -13.63 -16.73 -37.88
C ASN A 530 -14.70 -17.83 -37.82
N GLU A 531 -14.49 -18.89 -37.03
CA GLU A 531 -15.41 -20.00 -36.90
C GLU A 531 -16.08 -20.04 -35.51
N LEU A 532 -17.25 -20.69 -35.45
CA LEU A 532 -17.92 -20.97 -34.17
C LEU A 532 -17.07 -21.88 -33.28
N LEU A 533 -17.33 -21.80 -31.99
CA LEU A 533 -16.59 -22.54 -30.98
C LEU A 533 -16.65 -24.06 -31.18
N ASP A 534 -17.82 -24.58 -31.50
CA ASP A 534 -18.11 -25.98 -31.75
C ASP A 534 -17.93 -26.38 -33.22
N SER A 535 -17.28 -25.54 -34.03
CA SER A 535 -16.96 -25.90 -35.42
C SER A 535 -16.01 -27.10 -35.46
N PRO A 536 -16.08 -27.96 -36.50
CA PRO A 536 -15.16 -29.09 -36.64
C PRO A 536 -13.69 -28.69 -36.54
N ARG A 537 -13.31 -27.53 -37.08
CA ARG A 537 -11.93 -27.02 -37.06
C ARG A 537 -11.50 -26.53 -35.68
N ASN A 538 -12.37 -25.83 -34.95
CA ASN A 538 -12.03 -25.41 -33.59
C ASN A 538 -11.99 -26.59 -32.63
N LEU A 539 -12.86 -27.60 -32.82
CA LEU A 539 -12.78 -28.88 -32.08
C LEU A 539 -11.47 -29.63 -32.37
N GLN A 540 -11.00 -29.62 -33.62
CA GLN A 540 -9.69 -30.18 -33.99
C GLN A 540 -8.54 -29.46 -33.26
N TRP A 541 -8.49 -28.12 -33.31
CA TRP A 541 -7.46 -27.36 -32.59
C TRP A 541 -7.50 -27.62 -31.08
N MET A 542 -8.69 -27.63 -30.48
CA MET A 542 -8.85 -27.95 -29.05
C MET A 542 -8.27 -29.33 -28.69
N ARG A 543 -8.52 -30.36 -29.51
CA ARG A 543 -7.96 -31.70 -29.32
C ARG A 543 -6.44 -31.70 -29.42
N LEU A 544 -5.88 -30.99 -30.40
CA LEU A 544 -4.44 -30.86 -30.58
C LEU A 544 -3.78 -30.27 -29.33
N TRP A 545 -4.23 -29.09 -28.90
CA TRP A 545 -3.65 -28.37 -27.75
C TRP A 545 -3.76 -29.19 -26.46
N THR A 546 -4.89 -29.85 -26.26
CA THR A 546 -5.07 -30.71 -25.10
C THR A 546 -4.11 -31.89 -25.13
N THR A 547 -4.08 -32.62 -26.25
CA THR A 547 -3.28 -33.83 -26.36
C THR A 547 -1.80 -33.50 -26.18
N MET A 548 -1.31 -32.45 -26.82
CA MET A 548 0.08 -31.99 -26.69
C MET A 548 0.43 -31.55 -25.25
N SER A 549 -0.49 -30.88 -24.56
CA SER A 549 -0.30 -30.52 -23.14
C SER A 549 -0.24 -31.77 -22.26
N LEU A 550 -1.17 -32.71 -22.45
CA LEU A 550 -1.25 -33.94 -21.67
C LEU A 550 -0.06 -34.87 -21.90
N THR A 551 0.56 -34.86 -23.10
CA THR A 551 1.75 -35.68 -23.38
C THR A 551 3.03 -35.11 -22.80
N HIS A 552 3.11 -33.79 -22.56
CA HIS A 552 4.36 -33.12 -22.15
C HIS A 552 4.34 -32.41 -20.79
N SER A 553 3.26 -32.62 -20.05
CA SER A 553 3.03 -31.95 -18.79
C SER A 553 1.99 -32.75 -18.03
N ASP A 554 2.01 -32.63 -16.72
CA ASP A 554 0.83 -32.92 -15.89
C ASP A 554 -0.32 -31.92 -16.14
N GLY A 555 -0.28 -31.22 -17.28
CA GLY A 555 -0.78 -29.89 -17.52
C GLY A 555 -2.20 -29.82 -18.07
N TYR A 556 -3.11 -29.43 -17.18
CA TYR A 556 -3.72 -28.11 -17.25
C TYR A 556 -3.80 -27.45 -18.64
N VAL A 557 -4.96 -27.60 -19.29
CA VAL A 557 -5.20 -27.10 -20.65
C VAL A 557 -5.91 -25.76 -20.62
N VAL A 558 -5.44 -24.83 -21.43
CA VAL A 558 -6.08 -23.55 -21.65
C VAL A 558 -6.32 -23.36 -23.15
N PHE A 559 -7.57 -23.16 -23.54
CA PHE A 559 -7.91 -22.84 -24.92
C PHE A 559 -8.56 -21.46 -24.98
N THR A 560 -7.97 -20.58 -25.77
CA THR A 560 -8.44 -19.20 -25.92
C THR A 560 -8.93 -18.97 -27.34
N MET A 561 -10.13 -18.40 -27.48
CA MET A 561 -10.54 -17.78 -28.74
C MET A 561 -10.13 -16.32 -28.71
N GLY A 562 -9.40 -15.86 -29.75
CA GLY A 562 -9.34 -14.43 -30.02
C GLY A 562 -10.75 -13.96 -30.40
N GLY A 563 -11.26 -12.92 -29.74
CA GLY A 563 -12.67 -12.53 -29.75
C GLY A 563 -13.36 -12.59 -31.12
N GLY A 564 -14.40 -13.43 -31.21
CA GLY A 564 -15.35 -13.52 -32.31
C GLY A 564 -16.81 -13.47 -31.80
N PRO A 565 -17.81 -13.20 -32.66
CA PRO A 565 -19.17 -12.95 -32.22
C PRO A 565 -19.93 -14.24 -31.87
N GLY A 566 -20.32 -14.38 -30.60
CA GLY A 566 -21.37 -15.31 -30.17
C GLY A 566 -20.91 -16.29 -29.08
N HIS A 567 -21.43 -16.08 -27.87
CA HIS A 567 -21.21 -16.98 -26.73
C HIS A 567 -22.52 -17.55 -26.20
N PRO A 568 -22.50 -18.81 -25.69
CA PRO A 568 -23.61 -19.35 -24.92
C PRO A 568 -23.73 -18.67 -23.54
N PRO A 569 -24.92 -18.63 -22.94
CA PRO A 569 -25.11 -18.10 -21.58
C PRO A 569 -24.28 -18.88 -20.56
N HIS A 570 -23.65 -18.21 -19.60
CA HIS A 570 -23.00 -18.87 -18.46
C HIS A 570 -23.43 -18.23 -17.13
N PRO A 571 -23.45 -19.01 -16.04
CA PRO A 571 -23.96 -18.55 -14.74
C PRO A 571 -22.95 -17.74 -13.91
N PHE A 572 -21.68 -17.66 -14.35
CA PHE A 572 -20.63 -16.97 -13.61
C PHE A 572 -20.60 -15.47 -13.90
N GLU A 573 -20.42 -14.67 -12.86
CA GLU A 573 -20.30 -13.22 -12.94
C GLU A 573 -18.82 -12.82 -12.92
N PHE A 574 -18.26 -12.51 -14.09
CA PHE A 574 -16.85 -12.09 -14.21
C PHE A 574 -16.63 -10.65 -13.73
N TRP A 575 -17.62 -9.80 -13.96
CA TRP A 575 -17.69 -8.42 -13.49
C TRP A 575 -19.14 -8.07 -13.12
N PRO A 576 -19.37 -7.09 -12.23
CA PRO A 576 -20.73 -6.71 -11.81
C PRO A 576 -21.66 -6.44 -13.00
N GLY A 577 -22.82 -7.10 -13.03
CA GLY A 577 -23.82 -6.96 -14.10
C GLY A 577 -23.53 -7.79 -15.37
N HIS A 578 -22.47 -8.61 -15.40
CA HIS A 578 -22.19 -9.51 -16.52
C HIS A 578 -23.32 -10.53 -16.73
N ALA A 579 -23.83 -11.13 -15.65
CA ALA A 579 -24.92 -12.09 -15.70
C ALA A 579 -26.23 -11.43 -16.20
N ASP A 580 -26.45 -10.17 -15.83
CA ASP A 580 -27.62 -9.39 -16.26
C ASP A 580 -27.61 -9.10 -17.76
N LEU A 581 -26.43 -8.84 -18.36
CA LEU A 581 -26.29 -8.68 -19.80
C LEU A 581 -26.74 -9.95 -20.55
N HIS A 582 -26.35 -11.14 -20.05
CA HIS A 582 -26.83 -12.41 -20.60
C HIS A 582 -28.33 -12.63 -20.35
N ALA A 583 -28.83 -12.32 -19.15
CA ALA A 583 -30.26 -12.42 -18.83
C ALA A 583 -31.12 -11.50 -19.71
N GLN A 584 -30.56 -10.37 -20.15
CA GLN A 584 -31.17 -9.43 -21.10
C GLN A 584 -30.96 -9.82 -22.57
N GLY A 585 -30.25 -10.92 -22.84
CA GLY A 585 -29.96 -11.39 -24.21
C GLY A 585 -28.97 -10.52 -24.98
N ILE A 586 -28.24 -9.62 -24.30
CA ILE A 586 -27.25 -8.73 -24.90
C ILE A 586 -25.99 -9.55 -25.16
N ARG A 587 -25.56 -9.61 -26.42
CA ARG A 587 -24.31 -10.27 -26.82
C ARG A 587 -23.17 -9.26 -26.79
N HIS A 588 -22.12 -9.54 -26.02
CA HIS A 588 -20.88 -8.76 -26.00
C HIS A 588 -19.66 -9.62 -26.33
N GLY A 589 -18.58 -8.96 -26.74
CA GLY A 589 -17.31 -9.61 -27.05
C GLY A 589 -16.60 -10.05 -25.78
N HIS A 590 -16.20 -11.31 -25.79
CA HIS A 590 -15.49 -12.00 -24.71
C HIS A 590 -14.00 -12.03 -25.06
N GLN A 591 -13.34 -10.87 -25.05
CA GLN A 591 -11.90 -10.81 -25.32
C GLN A 591 -11.16 -11.51 -24.16
N ASN A 592 -10.35 -12.52 -24.49
CA ASN A 592 -9.48 -13.23 -23.54
C ASN A 592 -10.20 -14.07 -22.46
N THR A 593 -11.47 -14.43 -22.65
CA THR A 593 -12.16 -15.35 -21.72
C THR A 593 -11.75 -16.79 -22.00
N HIS A 594 -11.23 -17.44 -20.96
CA HIS A 594 -10.86 -18.85 -20.96
C HIS A 594 -12.12 -19.71 -20.82
N TYR A 595 -12.42 -20.53 -21.82
CA TYR A 595 -13.59 -21.42 -21.77
C TYR A 595 -13.22 -22.78 -21.21
N HIS A 596 -14.00 -23.21 -20.22
CA HIS A 596 -14.03 -24.58 -19.76
C HIS A 596 -15.00 -25.35 -20.66
N TYR A 597 -14.52 -26.41 -21.32
CA TYR A 597 -15.37 -27.24 -22.16
C TYR A 597 -15.81 -28.49 -21.40
N ASP A 598 -17.10 -28.80 -21.51
CA ASP A 598 -17.68 -30.09 -21.13
C ASP A 598 -17.27 -31.22 -22.11
N PHE A 599 -16.37 -30.95 -23.07
CA PHE A 599 -15.84 -31.95 -24.01
C PHE A 599 -15.07 -33.09 -23.31
N TRP A 600 -14.82 -32.97 -22.00
CA TRP A 600 -14.16 -33.96 -21.15
C TRP A 600 -15.15 -34.91 -20.45
N ASP A 601 -15.99 -35.62 -21.21
CA ASP A 601 -16.80 -36.72 -20.65
C ASP A 601 -15.98 -38.00 -20.40
N ALA A 602 -14.67 -37.99 -20.70
CA ALA A 602 -13.75 -39.08 -20.43
C ALA A 602 -12.90 -38.79 -19.18
N ASP A 603 -13.18 -39.50 -18.09
CA ASP A 603 -12.29 -39.61 -16.93
C ASP A 603 -11.00 -40.31 -17.41
N LEU A 604 -9.95 -39.54 -17.70
CA LEU A 604 -8.62 -40.07 -18.01
C LEU A 604 -7.93 -40.62 -16.75
N GLY A 605 -8.30 -40.13 -15.56
CA GLY A 605 -7.69 -40.46 -14.29
C GLY A 605 -6.30 -39.86 -14.11
N ARG A 606 -5.44 -40.53 -13.33
CA ARG A 606 -4.09 -40.05 -13.00
C ARG A 606 -3.04 -40.54 -14.01
N PRO A 607 -1.96 -39.78 -14.27
CA PRO A 607 -0.82 -40.28 -15.04
C PRO A 607 -0.28 -41.59 -14.46
N VAL A 608 0.10 -42.53 -15.32
CA VAL A 608 0.65 -43.83 -14.93
C VAL A 608 2.14 -43.87 -15.27
N GLY A 609 2.99 -43.89 -14.22
CA GLY A 609 4.44 -43.94 -14.36
C GLY A 609 5.07 -42.60 -14.79
N GLY A 610 6.29 -42.35 -14.33
CA GLY A 610 7.21 -41.35 -14.89
C GLY A 610 8.19 -42.05 -15.82
N ASP A 611 8.59 -41.38 -16.91
CA ASP A 611 9.51 -41.70 -18.02
C ASP A 611 9.67 -43.15 -18.56
N GLU A 612 9.54 -44.20 -17.75
CA GLU A 612 10.08 -45.51 -18.11
C GLU A 612 9.05 -46.61 -18.42
N THR A 613 7.73 -46.45 -18.19
CA THR A 613 6.87 -47.67 -18.19
C THR A 613 5.95 -47.95 -19.38
N LYS A 614 5.72 -47.08 -20.37
CA LYS A 614 5.12 -47.49 -21.68
C LYS A 614 5.56 -46.67 -22.89
N ALA A 615 6.23 -45.52 -22.69
CA ALA A 615 6.94 -44.80 -23.76
C ALA A 615 7.93 -45.74 -24.49
N GLN A 616 8.57 -46.66 -23.77
CA GLN A 616 9.45 -47.71 -24.31
C GLN A 616 8.84 -48.59 -25.42
N LEU A 617 7.52 -48.81 -25.48
CA LEU A 617 6.90 -49.60 -26.55
C LEU A 617 6.95 -48.91 -27.92
N TYR A 618 7.13 -47.59 -27.93
CA TYR A 618 7.15 -46.74 -29.11
C TYR A 618 8.40 -45.85 -29.20
N GLU A 619 9.32 -45.97 -28.24
CA GLU A 619 10.66 -45.40 -28.33
C GLU A 619 11.24 -45.75 -29.71
N ASN A 620 11.72 -44.73 -30.41
CA ASN A 620 12.22 -44.75 -31.80
C ASN A 620 11.17 -44.59 -32.93
N ARG A 621 9.90 -44.27 -32.63
CA ARG A 621 8.98 -43.75 -33.65
C ARG A 621 9.05 -42.23 -33.71
N GLU A 622 9.72 -41.74 -34.75
CA GLU A 622 9.90 -40.30 -34.98
C GLU A 622 8.54 -39.57 -34.98
N GLY A 623 8.43 -38.52 -34.16
CA GLY A 623 7.25 -37.65 -34.09
C GLY A 623 6.01 -38.26 -33.45
N LEU A 624 6.13 -39.33 -32.65
CA LEU A 624 5.02 -39.94 -31.91
C LEU A 624 5.21 -39.80 -30.40
N PHE A 625 4.23 -39.23 -29.71
CA PHE A 625 4.26 -38.97 -28.27
C PHE A 625 3.06 -39.60 -27.60
N ILE A 626 3.29 -40.34 -26.51
CA ILE A 626 2.26 -41.14 -25.85
C ILE A 626 2.41 -40.98 -24.34
N ARG A 627 1.30 -40.67 -23.68
CA ARG A 627 1.20 -40.71 -22.22
C ARG A 627 0.04 -41.56 -21.77
N GLU A 628 0.29 -42.42 -20.79
CA GLU A 628 -0.73 -43.27 -20.18
C GLU A 628 -1.32 -42.62 -18.92
N PHE A 629 -2.63 -42.79 -18.77
CA PHE A 629 -3.39 -42.46 -17.58
C PHE A 629 -4.15 -43.71 -17.11
N THR A 630 -4.62 -43.72 -15.85
CA THR A 630 -5.26 -44.91 -15.27
C THR A 630 -6.49 -45.39 -16.02
N ASN A 631 -7.17 -44.49 -16.74
CA ASN A 631 -8.40 -44.76 -17.47
C ASN A 631 -8.29 -44.44 -18.97
N GLY A 632 -7.08 -44.16 -19.50
CA GLY A 632 -6.93 -43.80 -20.92
C GLY A 632 -5.50 -43.48 -21.37
N TRP A 633 -5.38 -42.97 -22.60
CA TRP A 633 -4.11 -42.57 -23.22
C TRP A 633 -4.28 -41.22 -23.94
N ALA A 634 -3.25 -40.38 -23.87
CA ALA A 634 -3.08 -39.24 -24.77
C ALA A 634 -2.03 -39.61 -25.81
N VAL A 635 -2.33 -39.41 -27.10
CA VAL A 635 -1.44 -39.80 -28.21
C VAL A 635 -1.39 -38.71 -29.27
N TYR A 636 -0.19 -38.21 -29.55
CA TYR A 636 0.06 -37.14 -30.51
C TYR A 636 1.02 -37.61 -31.61
N ASN A 637 0.67 -37.38 -32.89
CA ASN A 637 1.50 -37.69 -34.06
C ASN A 637 1.78 -36.42 -34.88
N ARG A 638 3.07 -36.13 -35.09
CA ARG A 638 3.59 -35.02 -35.90
C ARG A 638 4.69 -35.44 -36.87
N SER A 639 4.73 -36.72 -37.22
CA SER A 639 5.81 -37.29 -38.02
C SER A 639 5.82 -36.85 -39.49
N GLY A 640 4.89 -36.01 -39.94
CA GLY A 640 4.72 -35.65 -41.35
C GLY A 640 3.97 -36.73 -42.15
N LYS A 641 3.52 -37.80 -41.50
CA LYS A 641 2.81 -38.93 -42.13
C LYS A 641 1.87 -39.62 -41.15
N GLU A 642 0.89 -40.33 -41.72
CA GLU A 642 0.02 -41.22 -40.95
C GLU A 642 0.82 -42.34 -40.28
N GLN A 643 0.48 -42.65 -39.03
CA GLN A 643 1.08 -43.75 -38.26
C GLN A 643 -0.01 -44.66 -37.70
N GLU A 644 0.19 -45.98 -37.76
CA GLU A 644 -0.67 -46.95 -37.08
C GLU A 644 -0.02 -47.42 -35.78
N ILE A 645 -0.75 -47.34 -34.67
CA ILE A 645 -0.34 -47.84 -33.36
C ILE A 645 -1.28 -48.95 -32.88
N GLU A 646 -0.80 -49.83 -32.01
CA GLU A 646 -1.60 -50.90 -31.40
C GLU A 646 -1.56 -50.77 -29.87
N LEU A 647 -2.68 -50.39 -29.28
CA LEU A 647 -2.78 -50.24 -27.84
C LEU A 647 -2.88 -51.61 -27.16
N PRO A 648 -2.23 -51.80 -25.99
CA PRO A 648 -2.20 -53.08 -25.28
C PRO A 648 -3.58 -53.48 -24.72
N GLN A 649 -4.52 -52.55 -24.64
CA GLN A 649 -5.87 -52.74 -24.12
C GLN A 649 -6.90 -52.25 -25.14
N GLU A 650 -8.12 -52.80 -25.07
CA GLU A 650 -9.23 -52.29 -25.91
C GLU A 650 -9.59 -50.87 -25.48
N VAL A 651 -9.76 -49.98 -26.44
CA VAL A 651 -10.18 -48.60 -26.25
C VAL A 651 -11.51 -48.34 -26.97
N SER A 652 -12.36 -47.54 -26.35
CA SER A 652 -13.45 -46.85 -27.04
C SER A 652 -12.90 -45.53 -27.58
N GLY A 653 -12.75 -45.40 -28.90
CA GLY A 653 -12.24 -44.19 -29.53
C GLY A 653 -13.25 -43.03 -29.45
N TRP A 654 -12.75 -41.81 -29.19
CA TRP A 654 -13.50 -40.56 -29.30
C TRP A 654 -13.10 -39.71 -30.54
N SER A 655 -12.00 -40.07 -31.21
CA SER A 655 -11.64 -39.61 -32.56
C SER A 655 -11.69 -40.76 -33.58
N SER A 656 -11.89 -40.42 -34.85
CA SER A 656 -11.94 -41.35 -35.97
C SER A 656 -10.62 -42.12 -36.13
N GLY A 657 -10.68 -43.41 -36.50
CA GLY A 657 -9.48 -44.19 -36.86
C GLY A 657 -9.23 -45.46 -36.05
N VAL A 658 -10.05 -45.75 -35.03
CA VAL A 658 -9.96 -47.00 -34.25
C VAL A 658 -10.53 -48.19 -35.03
N LYS A 659 -9.69 -49.19 -35.29
CA LYS A 659 -10.05 -50.49 -35.88
C LYS A 659 -9.89 -51.59 -34.83
N ASP A 660 -10.90 -52.46 -34.76
CA ASP A 660 -10.92 -53.62 -33.86
C ASP A 660 -10.63 -53.28 -32.39
N LYS A 661 -10.99 -52.05 -31.97
CA LYS A 661 -10.81 -51.50 -30.61
C LYS A 661 -9.37 -51.42 -30.09
N ARG A 662 -8.35 -51.76 -30.87
CA ARG A 662 -6.94 -51.74 -30.42
C ARG A 662 -6.00 -51.02 -31.37
N ARG A 663 -6.25 -51.10 -32.67
CA ARG A 663 -5.41 -50.45 -33.68
C ARG A 663 -5.95 -49.06 -33.95
N HIS A 664 -5.08 -48.05 -33.90
CA HIS A 664 -5.45 -46.67 -34.14
C HIS A 664 -4.58 -46.11 -35.27
N THR A 665 -5.24 -45.63 -36.32
CA THR A 665 -4.58 -44.91 -37.41
C THR A 665 -4.59 -43.41 -37.09
N LEU A 666 -3.41 -42.86 -36.78
CA LEU A 666 -3.20 -41.46 -36.40
C LEU A 666 -2.74 -40.67 -37.62
N ALA A 667 -3.56 -39.75 -38.13
CA ALA A 667 -3.12 -38.82 -39.18
C ALA A 667 -2.05 -37.85 -38.63
N ASP A 668 -1.29 -37.23 -39.54
CA ASP A 668 -0.34 -36.18 -39.20
C ASP A 668 -1.07 -34.86 -38.94
N LEU A 669 -0.73 -34.17 -37.85
CA LEU A 669 -1.34 -32.89 -37.44
C LEU A 669 -2.87 -32.89 -37.26
N ASP A 670 -3.51 -34.06 -37.40
CA ASP A 670 -4.97 -34.16 -37.51
C ASP A 670 -5.56 -35.49 -36.98
N GLY A 671 -5.20 -35.89 -35.76
CA GLY A 671 -5.91 -36.98 -35.08
C GLY A 671 -7.03 -36.53 -34.15
#